data_AF-A0A2G8K9T8-F1
#
_entry.id   AF-A0A2G8K9T8-F1
#
_cell.length_a   1.000
_cell.length_b   1.000
_cell.length_c   1.000
_cell.angle_alpha   90.00
_cell.angle_beta   90.00
_cell.angle_gamma   90.00
#
_symmetry.space_group_name_H-M   'P 1'
#
loop_
_entity.id
_entity.type
_entity.pdbx_description
1 polymer ?
#
loop_
_entity_poly.entity_id
_entity_poly.type
_entity_poly.pdbx_seq_one_letter_code
_entity_poly.pdbx_strand_id
1 'polypeptide(L)'
;MTSTMFKDHRPHVIGLGEIESRNLTIEKLALFKEVPKCHMHSEKLSELCCKTCHYVPICMACGIFGRHKGHDLYEVNALAESERAGLVNKLSTLTRYKDSIYEMKEKLTKAKQILESSVIENDAQLRREYEKKKSETFRKLMSVDDEFEAGDISNHSPATSQSRQKYQEICDEERKYIEQARNDLKEDQEVQKRQLSCKLENSEKEFEKLSTSVQTQRRENHENMDALSDHLDNIIKRYENAAATAASILTTKHDWTDVQCIPDICSALDLLTVEMRKDFPKLDSLSAITLNQLAPLSEGSRLDTPFEKLVSVIDVTEMKVNGWNINSLSGSPKQDVMVVTGEATAYNSHLCIVDITSNIRGKSTFSSQSFCAWRYCTFLSEFTVATVADPGEIGIYDIRDRSYTKKNISDVIAKCPPSQRVTCVTTDAAQNCIFVGTNSRDVYVFDDQLNLRHTITLPDVIRAPINITYKKDNLLVCDVSGKTAYAITMHGQRCKQMYKFSQPDFDGGDWSHRSLCVDRRGFIYMLWSARISGLRKRLLVKYNKDGGHILKAALVDGDRSSIATVDTDDGEKLIVASYSGGSLLVYGLNLITPVSMATPNWKAGQPYAGLGRRGEATCAFYNYHLYLNGEWLSRYTSQMLHKLHGNTSQVTMFCTSDKEKCMASHMGQSPHNISSY
;
A
#
# COMPACT_ATOMS: atom_id res chain seq x y z
N MET A 1 58.03 -29.22 -35.26
CA MET A 1 59.49 -28.97 -35.28
C MET A 1 59.76 -27.65 -34.60
N THR A 2 60.33 -27.70 -33.40
CA THR A 2 60.68 -26.56 -32.55
C THR A 2 61.93 -25.88 -33.09
N SER A 3 61.78 -24.74 -33.75
CA SER A 3 62.92 -23.90 -34.16
C SER A 3 63.51 -23.22 -32.92
N THR A 4 64.73 -23.61 -32.57
CA THR A 4 65.55 -23.05 -31.50
C THR A 4 66.10 -21.65 -31.82
N MET A 5 65.76 -21.04 -32.96
CA MET A 5 66.33 -19.75 -33.42
C MET A 5 65.69 -18.49 -32.81
N PHE A 6 64.65 -18.60 -31.97
CA PHE A 6 63.98 -17.44 -31.35
C PHE A 6 64.58 -17.02 -29.99
N LYS A 7 65.66 -17.65 -29.51
CA LYS A 7 66.25 -17.32 -28.20
C LYS A 7 67.29 -16.20 -28.23
N ASP A 8 67.95 -15.95 -29.37
CA ASP A 8 69.10 -15.04 -29.42
C ASP A 8 68.77 -13.59 -29.81
N HIS A 9 67.51 -13.28 -30.14
CA HIS A 9 67.03 -11.90 -30.36
C HIS A 9 65.87 -11.52 -29.45
N ARG A 10 65.79 -12.16 -28.28
CA ARG A 10 64.78 -11.91 -27.26
C ARG A 10 64.95 -10.69 -26.32
N PRO A 11 65.87 -9.71 -26.49
CA PRO A 11 65.87 -8.60 -25.55
C PRO A 11 64.79 -7.54 -25.84
N HIS A 12 64.12 -7.54 -27.01
CA HIS A 12 63.37 -6.35 -27.44
C HIS A 12 61.91 -6.53 -27.89
N VAL A 13 61.32 -7.73 -27.83
CA VAL A 13 59.88 -7.90 -28.08
C VAL A 13 59.22 -8.28 -26.77
N ILE A 14 58.53 -7.33 -26.16
CA ILE A 14 57.85 -7.53 -24.88
C ILE A 14 56.54 -8.27 -25.17
N GLY A 15 56.44 -9.53 -24.74
CA GLY A 15 55.15 -10.24 -24.81
C GLY A 15 54.14 -9.65 -23.83
N LEU A 16 52.85 -9.62 -24.19
CA LEU A 16 51.74 -9.12 -23.36
C LEU A 16 51.76 -9.59 -21.89
N GLY A 17 52.16 -10.83 -21.60
CA GLY A 17 52.26 -11.36 -20.23
C GLY A 17 53.46 -10.82 -19.41
N GLU A 18 54.45 -10.21 -20.06
CA GLU A 18 55.58 -9.56 -19.38
C GLU A 18 55.27 -8.13 -18.94
N ILE A 19 54.27 -7.48 -19.57
CA ILE A 19 53.84 -6.12 -19.23
C ILE A 19 53.13 -6.10 -17.87
N GLU A 20 52.25 -7.07 -17.62
CA GLU A 20 51.52 -7.20 -16.34
C GLU A 20 52.42 -7.56 -15.16
N SER A 21 53.52 -8.29 -15.40
CA SER A 21 54.37 -8.84 -14.33
C SER A 21 55.59 -7.99 -13.96
N ARG A 22 55.98 -6.98 -14.76
CA ARG A 22 57.33 -6.38 -14.64
C ARG A 22 57.46 -4.90 -14.31
N ASN A 23 56.38 -4.12 -14.12
CA ASN A 23 56.47 -2.67 -13.83
C ASN A 23 57.58 -2.01 -14.68
N LEU A 24 57.35 -1.83 -15.98
CA LEU A 24 58.34 -1.26 -16.90
C LEU A 24 58.77 0.14 -16.43
N THR A 25 59.88 0.21 -15.70
CA THR A 25 60.48 1.48 -15.24
C THR A 25 61.12 2.20 -16.43
N ILE A 26 61.21 3.52 -16.34
CA ILE A 26 61.86 4.41 -17.32
C ILE A 26 63.28 3.91 -17.68
N GLU A 27 63.98 3.29 -16.73
CA GLU A 27 65.33 2.72 -16.91
C GLU A 27 65.36 1.54 -17.88
N LYS A 28 64.31 0.71 -17.95
CA LYS A 28 64.22 -0.40 -18.91
C LYS A 28 63.86 0.08 -20.31
N LEU A 29 63.06 1.13 -20.44
CA LEU A 29 62.75 1.77 -21.73
C LEU A 29 63.97 2.50 -22.31
N ALA A 30 64.90 2.96 -21.47
CA ALA A 30 66.14 3.59 -21.90
C ALA A 30 67.11 2.63 -22.64
N LEU A 31 66.99 1.31 -22.43
CA LEU A 31 67.80 0.28 -23.12
C LEU A 31 67.38 0.06 -24.59
N PHE A 32 66.26 0.65 -25.04
CA PHE A 32 65.73 0.52 -26.41
C PHE A 32 66.15 1.66 -27.35
N LYS A 33 67.10 2.51 -26.94
CA LYS A 33 67.54 3.67 -27.73
C LYS A 33 68.60 3.36 -28.78
N GLU A 34 69.08 2.10 -28.85
CA GLU A 34 70.03 1.68 -29.88
C GLU A 34 69.29 1.21 -31.13
N VAL A 35 69.73 1.67 -32.30
CA VAL A 35 69.17 1.24 -33.59
C VAL A 35 69.41 -0.27 -33.75
N PRO A 36 68.36 -1.09 -33.91
CA PRO A 36 68.51 -2.53 -34.01
C PRO A 36 69.28 -2.91 -35.27
N LYS A 37 70.18 -3.88 -35.11
CA LYS A 37 70.88 -4.51 -36.23
C LYS A 37 69.94 -5.40 -37.02
N CYS A 38 70.23 -5.57 -38.30
CA CYS A 38 69.45 -6.43 -39.17
C CYS A 38 69.50 -7.87 -38.65
N HIS A 39 68.34 -8.51 -38.54
CA HIS A 39 68.23 -9.89 -38.06
C HIS A 39 69.09 -10.90 -38.86
N MET A 40 69.33 -10.61 -40.14
CA MET A 40 70.15 -11.46 -41.02
C MET A 40 71.59 -10.96 -41.16
N HIS A 41 71.88 -9.72 -40.79
CA HIS A 41 73.18 -9.08 -40.94
C HIS A 41 73.51 -8.28 -39.68
N SER A 42 74.13 -8.94 -38.70
CA SER A 42 74.51 -8.35 -37.40
C SER A 42 75.43 -7.13 -37.49
N GLU A 43 76.09 -6.92 -38.63
CA GLU A 43 76.98 -5.78 -38.89
C GLU A 43 76.25 -4.54 -39.42
N LYS A 44 75.01 -4.68 -39.91
CA LYS A 44 74.26 -3.59 -40.55
C LYS A 44 73.14 -3.10 -39.65
N LEU A 45 73.01 -1.78 -39.54
CA LEU A 45 71.85 -1.15 -38.92
C LEU A 45 70.60 -1.38 -39.77
N SER A 46 69.45 -1.45 -39.11
CA SER A 46 68.16 -1.62 -39.77
C SER A 46 67.55 -0.26 -40.06
N GLU A 47 66.92 -0.16 -41.22
CA GLU A 47 66.19 1.04 -41.68
C GLU A 47 64.73 0.70 -42.03
N LEU A 48 64.42 -0.59 -42.16
CA LEU A 48 63.10 -1.11 -42.52
C LEU A 48 62.61 -2.14 -41.50
N CYS A 49 61.29 -2.21 -41.35
CA CYS A 49 60.59 -3.28 -40.65
C CYS A 49 59.83 -4.15 -41.64
N CYS A 50 59.95 -5.47 -41.52
CA CYS A 50 59.17 -6.40 -42.34
C CYS A 50 57.90 -6.83 -41.60
N LYS A 51 56.74 -6.27 -41.97
CA LYS A 51 55.44 -6.58 -41.34
C LYS A 51 55.03 -8.03 -41.57
N THR A 52 55.27 -8.57 -42.76
CA THR A 52 55.01 -9.99 -43.09
C THR A 52 55.77 -10.94 -42.17
N CYS A 53 56.92 -10.50 -41.63
CA CYS A 53 57.72 -11.24 -40.67
C CYS A 53 57.53 -10.75 -39.22
N HIS A 54 56.38 -10.16 -38.87
CA HIS A 54 56.09 -9.63 -37.54
C HIS A 54 57.05 -8.49 -37.10
N TYR A 55 57.22 -7.49 -37.96
CA TYR A 55 57.99 -6.28 -37.70
C TYR A 55 59.48 -6.52 -37.40
N VAL A 56 60.06 -7.59 -37.97
CA VAL A 56 61.48 -7.89 -37.82
C VAL A 56 62.34 -6.76 -38.41
N PRO A 57 63.35 -6.26 -37.69
CA PRO A 57 64.27 -5.22 -38.16
C PRO A 57 65.20 -5.76 -39.25
N ILE A 58 65.22 -5.11 -40.41
CA ILE A 58 66.04 -5.50 -41.55
C ILE A 58 66.77 -4.31 -42.20
N CYS A 59 67.90 -4.59 -42.84
CA CYS A 59 68.60 -3.61 -43.67
C CYS A 59 68.00 -3.52 -45.07
N MET A 60 68.24 -2.41 -45.77
CA MET A 60 67.77 -2.18 -47.15
C MET A 60 68.12 -3.33 -48.11
N ALA A 61 69.31 -3.90 -47.98
CA ALA A 61 69.75 -5.02 -48.84
C ALA A 61 68.87 -6.27 -48.65
N CYS A 62 68.45 -6.57 -47.43
CA CYS A 62 67.53 -7.67 -47.13
C CYS A 62 66.14 -7.47 -47.74
N GLY A 63 65.67 -6.23 -47.74
CA GLY A 63 64.35 -5.86 -48.30
C GLY A 63 64.31 -5.87 -49.83
N ILE A 64 65.37 -5.42 -50.49
CA ILE A 64 65.39 -5.27 -51.95
C ILE A 64 65.87 -6.56 -52.65
N PHE A 65 66.90 -7.21 -52.11
CA PHE A 65 67.59 -8.31 -52.78
C PHE A 65 67.64 -9.61 -51.97
N GLY A 66 67.24 -9.57 -50.69
CA GLY A 66 67.35 -10.71 -49.78
C GLY A 66 66.05 -11.49 -49.57
N ARG A 67 65.99 -12.23 -48.45
CA ARG A 67 64.86 -13.11 -48.08
C ARG A 67 63.54 -12.37 -47.78
N HIS A 68 63.57 -11.04 -47.67
CA HIS A 68 62.38 -10.22 -47.43
C HIS A 68 61.88 -9.52 -48.70
N LYS A 69 62.45 -9.88 -49.87
CA LYS A 69 61.99 -9.35 -51.16
C LYS A 69 60.55 -9.78 -51.43
N GLY A 70 59.68 -8.81 -51.68
CA GLY A 70 58.25 -9.03 -51.93
C GLY A 70 57.41 -9.16 -50.66
N HIS A 71 57.98 -8.94 -49.47
CA HIS A 71 57.22 -8.77 -48.23
C HIS A 71 56.74 -7.32 -48.08
N ASP A 72 55.78 -7.09 -47.18
CA ASP A 72 55.36 -5.75 -46.79
C ASP A 72 56.43 -5.13 -45.90
N LEU A 73 57.13 -4.13 -46.44
CA LEU A 73 58.20 -3.40 -45.78
C LEU A 73 57.71 -2.01 -45.41
N TYR A 74 58.00 -1.59 -44.19
CA TYR A 74 57.73 -0.23 -43.72
C TYR A 74 59.02 0.48 -43.41
N GLU A 75 59.11 1.73 -43.85
CA GLU A 75 60.08 2.66 -43.31
C GLU A 75 59.75 2.95 -41.85
N VAL A 76 60.76 2.83 -40.99
CA VAL A 76 60.59 2.90 -39.53
C VAL A 76 60.02 4.26 -39.10
N ASN A 77 60.49 5.35 -39.71
CA ASN A 77 60.06 6.71 -39.37
C ASN A 77 58.58 6.92 -39.70
N ALA A 78 58.14 6.53 -40.90
CA ALA A 78 56.75 6.67 -41.34
C ALA A 78 55.80 5.79 -40.50
N LEU A 79 56.22 4.57 -40.16
CA LEU A 79 55.45 3.69 -39.29
C LEU A 79 55.37 4.24 -37.86
N ALA A 80 56.48 4.75 -37.30
CA ALA A 80 56.51 5.37 -35.98
C ALA A 80 55.58 6.59 -35.89
N GLU A 81 55.54 7.46 -36.90
CA GLU A 81 54.60 8.58 -36.96
C GLU A 81 53.14 8.12 -36.96
N SER A 82 52.81 7.11 -37.76
CA SER A 82 51.46 6.52 -37.82
C SER A 82 51.07 5.90 -36.47
N GLU A 83 51.96 5.13 -35.85
CA GLU A 83 51.72 4.50 -34.54
C GLU A 83 51.57 5.56 -33.43
N ARG A 84 52.42 6.60 -33.40
CA ARG A 84 52.29 7.73 -32.47
C ARG A 84 50.92 8.41 -32.60
N ALA A 85 50.47 8.69 -33.82
CA ALA A 85 49.16 9.28 -34.06
C ALA A 85 48.01 8.36 -33.59
N GLY A 86 48.13 7.05 -33.84
CA GLY A 86 47.18 6.04 -33.36
C GLY A 86 47.08 5.97 -31.84
N LEU A 87 48.23 6.00 -31.15
CA LEU A 87 48.31 5.99 -29.69
C LEU A 87 47.68 7.24 -29.07
N VAL A 88 47.98 8.43 -29.62
CA VAL A 88 47.37 9.69 -29.17
C VAL A 88 45.85 9.64 -29.30
N ASN A 89 45.32 9.11 -30.41
CA ASN A 89 43.88 8.97 -30.61
C ASN A 89 43.24 8.03 -29.56
N LYS A 90 43.83 6.83 -29.35
CA LYS A 90 43.31 5.88 -28.35
C LYS A 90 43.37 6.45 -26.92
N LEU A 91 44.46 7.13 -26.56
CA LEU A 91 44.56 7.84 -25.28
C LEU A 91 43.48 8.91 -25.11
N SER A 92 43.19 9.68 -26.16
CA SER A 92 42.12 10.69 -26.11
C SER A 92 40.75 10.05 -25.91
N THR A 93 40.49 8.91 -26.56
CA THR A 93 39.26 8.14 -26.40
C THR A 93 39.13 7.60 -24.98
N LEU A 94 40.19 7.03 -24.43
CA LEU A 94 40.23 6.50 -23.07
C LEU A 94 40.01 7.61 -22.02
N THR A 95 40.66 8.76 -22.22
CA THR A 95 40.55 9.93 -21.33
C THR A 95 39.11 10.44 -21.22
N ARG A 96 38.29 10.31 -22.28
CA ARG A 96 36.86 10.68 -22.23
C ARG A 96 36.06 9.86 -21.22
N TYR A 97 36.48 8.64 -20.91
CA TYR A 97 35.82 7.76 -19.94
C TYR A 97 36.38 7.90 -18.53
N LYS A 98 37.48 8.64 -18.35
CA LYS A 98 38.10 8.90 -17.05
C LYS A 98 37.06 9.46 -16.08
N ASP A 99 36.48 10.61 -16.42
CA ASP A 99 35.58 11.33 -15.51
C ASP A 99 34.38 10.46 -15.11
N SER A 100 33.84 9.67 -16.03
CA SER A 100 32.73 8.74 -15.76
C SER A 100 33.07 7.70 -14.69
N ILE A 101 34.29 7.17 -14.66
CA ILE A 101 34.70 6.14 -13.68
C ILE A 101 34.99 6.75 -12.31
N TYR A 102 35.66 7.91 -12.26
CA TYR A 102 35.87 8.61 -11.00
C TYR A 102 34.54 9.10 -10.40
N GLU A 103 33.63 9.63 -11.23
CA GLU A 103 32.27 10.02 -10.81
C GLU A 103 31.50 8.82 -10.27
N MET A 104 31.63 7.65 -10.89
CA MET A 104 30.99 6.44 -10.40
C MET A 104 31.52 5.98 -9.06
N LYS A 105 32.84 6.05 -8.84
CA LYS A 105 33.46 5.75 -7.54
C LYS A 105 32.94 6.70 -6.45
N GLU A 106 32.76 7.97 -6.78
CA GLU A 106 32.14 8.94 -5.86
C GLU A 106 30.67 8.59 -5.57
N LYS A 107 29.89 8.24 -6.61
CA LYS A 107 28.49 7.79 -6.45
C LYS A 107 28.39 6.52 -5.61
N LEU A 108 29.30 5.56 -5.78
CA LEU A 108 29.36 4.35 -4.96
C LEU A 108 29.66 4.67 -3.49
N THR A 109 30.58 5.61 -3.23
CA THR A 109 30.88 6.07 -1.87
C THR A 109 29.64 6.73 -1.23
N LYS A 110 28.92 7.56 -1.98
CA LYS A 110 27.65 8.16 -1.55
C LYS A 110 26.58 7.09 -1.29
N ALA A 111 26.46 6.09 -2.17
CA ALA A 111 25.52 4.99 -2.02
C ALA A 111 25.79 4.17 -0.74
N LYS A 112 27.06 3.92 -0.39
CA LYS A 112 27.44 3.29 0.87
C LYS A 112 26.99 4.11 2.09
N GLN A 113 27.16 5.44 2.05
CA GLN A 113 26.69 6.32 3.13
C GLN A 113 25.16 6.34 3.25
N ILE A 114 24.45 6.33 2.12
CA ILE A 114 22.98 6.26 2.08
C ILE A 114 22.51 4.93 2.66
N LEU A 115 23.16 3.80 2.31
CA LEU A 115 22.83 2.49 2.87
C LEU A 115 22.95 2.50 4.40
N GLU A 116 24.06 2.98 4.95
CA GLU A 116 24.26 3.05 6.41
C GLU A 116 23.22 3.94 7.10
N SER A 117 22.88 5.08 6.49
CA SER A 117 21.83 5.96 6.99
C SER A 117 20.45 5.26 6.96
N SER A 118 20.15 4.55 5.88
CA SER A 118 18.92 3.77 5.73
C SER A 118 18.83 2.63 6.74
N VAL A 119 19.93 1.92 7.02
CA VAL A 119 20.00 0.88 8.07
C VAL A 119 19.65 1.47 9.44
N ILE A 120 20.24 2.62 9.79
CA ILE A 120 20.01 3.27 11.09
C ILE A 120 18.55 3.71 11.21
N GLU A 121 18.01 4.35 10.16
CA GLU A 121 16.61 4.80 10.15
C GLU A 121 15.64 3.64 10.27
N ASN A 122 15.89 2.56 9.52
CA ASN A 122 15.11 1.34 9.51
C ASN A 122 15.17 0.60 10.86
N ASP A 123 16.34 0.46 11.48
CA ASP A 123 16.47 -0.16 12.81
C ASP A 123 15.79 0.69 13.89
N ALA A 124 15.93 2.01 13.82
CA ALA A 124 15.25 2.94 14.72
C ALA A 124 13.73 2.93 14.54
N GLN A 125 13.24 2.79 13.31
CA GLN A 125 11.81 2.62 13.03
C GLN A 125 11.30 1.29 13.59
N LEU A 126 11.99 0.18 13.28
CA LEU A 126 11.63 -1.16 13.75
C LEU A 126 11.55 -1.23 15.29
N ARG A 127 12.54 -0.64 15.98
CA ARG A 127 12.55 -0.54 17.45
C ARG A 127 11.40 0.31 17.99
N ARG A 128 11.11 1.46 17.38
CA ARG A 128 9.99 2.33 17.80
C ARG A 128 8.65 1.60 17.65
N GLU A 129 8.45 0.91 16.54
CA GLU A 129 7.24 0.11 16.29
C GLU A 129 7.11 -1.02 17.30
N TYR A 130 8.19 -1.77 17.56
CA TYR A 130 8.21 -2.84 18.56
C TYR A 130 7.94 -2.33 19.98
N GLU A 131 8.59 -1.26 20.43
CA GLU A 131 8.38 -0.71 21.78
C GLU A 131 6.98 -0.14 21.98
N LYS A 132 6.40 0.48 20.94
CA LYS A 132 5.01 0.91 20.96
C LYS A 132 4.07 -0.29 21.13
N LYS A 133 4.29 -1.35 20.35
CA LYS A 133 3.52 -2.61 20.35
C LYS A 133 3.60 -3.33 21.70
N LYS A 134 4.80 -3.39 22.27
CA LYS A 134 5.07 -3.92 23.61
C LYS A 134 4.33 -3.12 24.68
N SER A 135 4.47 -1.79 24.67
CA SER A 135 3.82 -0.91 25.65
C SER A 135 2.29 -0.99 25.60
N GLU A 136 1.69 -1.08 24.42
CA GLU A 136 0.23 -1.27 24.28
C GLU A 136 -0.24 -2.63 24.81
N THR A 137 0.51 -3.70 24.55
CA THR A 137 0.21 -5.04 25.06
C THR A 137 0.33 -5.10 26.58
N PHE A 138 1.39 -4.49 27.15
CA PHE A 138 1.56 -4.36 28.59
C PHE A 138 0.44 -3.56 29.25
N ARG A 139 0.01 -2.45 28.64
CA ARG A 139 -1.11 -1.65 29.16
C ARG A 139 -2.42 -2.46 29.19
N LYS A 140 -2.70 -3.24 28.13
CA LYS A 140 -3.85 -4.15 28.08
C LYS A 140 -3.75 -5.26 29.14
N LEU A 141 -2.54 -5.71 29.47
CA LEU A 141 -2.32 -6.69 30.54
C LEU A 141 -2.64 -6.09 31.91
N MET A 142 -2.16 -4.87 32.18
CA MET A 142 -2.40 -4.16 33.45
C MET A 142 -3.88 -3.79 33.66
N SER A 143 -4.61 -3.38 32.60
CA SER A 143 -6.03 -3.07 32.74
C SER A 143 -6.90 -4.29 33.11
N VAL A 144 -6.47 -5.50 32.75
CA VAL A 144 -7.15 -6.74 33.17
C VAL A 144 -6.94 -7.00 34.67
N ASP A 145 -5.81 -6.56 35.24
CA ASP A 145 -5.53 -6.68 36.67
C ASP A 145 -6.31 -5.63 37.50
N ASP A 146 -6.39 -4.38 37.03
CA ASP A 146 -7.04 -3.28 37.76
C ASP A 146 -8.58 -3.43 37.86
N GLU A 147 -9.23 -4.05 36.87
CA GLU A 147 -10.69 -4.25 36.85
C GLU A 147 -11.19 -5.25 37.92
N PHE A 148 -10.29 -5.99 38.58
CA PHE A 148 -10.62 -6.93 39.66
C PHE A 148 -10.62 -6.28 41.05
N GLU A 149 -9.79 -5.26 41.30
CA GLU A 149 -9.69 -4.63 42.64
C GLU A 149 -10.82 -3.62 42.91
N ALA A 150 -11.47 -3.08 41.87
CA ALA A 150 -12.52 -2.06 42.01
C ALA A 150 -13.93 -2.60 42.33
N GLY A 151 -14.12 -3.93 42.38
CA GLY A 151 -15.42 -4.58 42.50
C GLY A 151 -15.94 -4.88 43.92
N ASP A 152 -15.20 -4.49 44.97
CA ASP A 152 -15.48 -4.94 46.34
C ASP A 152 -15.92 -3.78 47.25
N ILE A 153 -17.19 -3.36 47.19
CA ILE A 153 -17.89 -2.61 48.25
C ILE A 153 -19.43 -2.81 48.08
N SER A 154 -20.06 -3.47 49.06
CA SER A 154 -21.19 -2.93 49.86
C SER A 154 -22.08 -4.04 50.43
N ASN A 155 -22.07 -4.14 51.77
CA ASN A 155 -22.87 -5.05 52.59
C ASN A 155 -24.32 -4.56 52.78
N HIS A 156 -25.27 -5.51 52.80
CA HIS A 156 -26.69 -5.30 53.05
C HIS A 156 -27.05 -5.10 54.54
N SER A 157 -28.13 -4.34 54.78
CA SER A 157 -28.79 -4.07 56.07
C SER A 157 -29.95 -5.06 56.36
N PRO A 158 -30.27 -5.41 57.63
CA PRO A 158 -31.24 -6.47 57.95
C PRO A 158 -32.56 -5.98 58.59
N ALA A 159 -33.67 -6.66 58.29
CA ALA A 159 -34.89 -6.84 59.11
C ALA A 159 -35.84 -7.82 58.39
N THR A 160 -36.74 -8.64 58.96
CA THR A 160 -37.06 -9.19 60.29
C THR A 160 -37.89 -10.47 60.04
N SER A 161 -38.11 -11.26 61.10
CA SER A 161 -38.44 -12.68 61.08
C SER A 161 -39.88 -13.07 60.70
N GLN A 162 -40.06 -13.52 59.47
CA GLN A 162 -40.89 -14.70 59.09
C GLN A 162 -40.69 -15.11 57.62
N SER A 163 -40.11 -14.23 56.81
CA SER A 163 -39.60 -14.47 55.45
C SER A 163 -38.22 -15.16 55.41
N ARG A 164 -37.59 -15.43 56.57
CA ARG A 164 -36.19 -15.88 56.71
C ARG A 164 -35.85 -17.15 55.93
N GLN A 165 -36.70 -18.17 55.88
CA GLN A 165 -36.31 -19.45 55.26
C GLN A 165 -36.28 -19.38 53.73
N LYS A 166 -37.29 -18.74 53.12
CA LYS A 166 -37.32 -18.44 51.68
C LYS A 166 -36.27 -17.40 51.29
N TYR A 167 -36.04 -16.38 52.11
CA TYR A 167 -34.97 -15.41 51.85
C TYR A 167 -33.58 -16.03 51.97
N GLN A 168 -33.36 -16.97 52.90
CA GLN A 168 -32.07 -17.66 53.04
C GLN A 168 -31.79 -18.57 51.84
N GLU A 169 -32.78 -19.33 51.37
CA GLU A 169 -32.65 -20.17 50.17
C GLU A 169 -32.38 -19.32 48.92
N ILE A 170 -33.10 -18.20 48.74
CA ILE A 170 -32.85 -17.25 47.65
C ILE A 170 -31.44 -16.63 47.77
N CYS A 171 -31.03 -16.20 48.96
CA CYS A 171 -29.69 -15.64 49.18
C CYS A 171 -28.56 -16.67 49.01
N ASP A 172 -28.81 -17.95 49.29
CA ASP A 172 -27.82 -19.02 49.12
C ASP A 172 -27.72 -19.48 47.67
N GLU A 173 -28.83 -19.49 46.92
CA GLU A 173 -28.82 -19.65 45.45
C GLU A 173 -28.18 -18.46 44.74
N GLU A 174 -28.50 -17.23 45.14
CA GLU A 174 -27.86 -16.02 44.62
C GLU A 174 -26.35 -16.02 44.93
N ARG A 175 -25.94 -16.43 46.14
CA ARG A 175 -24.51 -16.60 46.47
C ARG A 175 -23.82 -17.62 45.58
N LYS A 176 -24.43 -18.79 45.35
CA LYS A 176 -23.86 -19.80 44.44
C LYS A 176 -23.76 -19.29 43.00
N TYR A 177 -24.77 -18.55 42.53
CA TYR A 177 -24.76 -17.93 41.21
C TYR A 177 -23.66 -16.87 41.09
N ILE A 178 -23.49 -16.02 42.11
CA ILE A 178 -22.43 -15.00 42.17
C ILE A 178 -21.04 -15.65 42.23
N GLU A 179 -20.86 -16.69 43.05
CA GLU A 179 -19.59 -17.44 43.16
C GLU A 179 -19.23 -18.10 41.83
N GLN A 180 -20.21 -18.69 41.14
CA GLN A 180 -20.02 -19.30 39.83
C GLN A 180 -19.68 -18.25 38.76
N ALA A 181 -20.42 -17.14 38.71
CA ALA A 181 -20.11 -16.02 37.82
C ALA A 181 -18.71 -15.43 38.09
N ARG A 182 -18.25 -15.41 39.35
CA ARG A 182 -16.91 -14.96 39.73
C ARG A 182 -15.82 -15.93 39.26
N ASN A 183 -16.08 -17.23 39.31
CA ASN A 183 -15.15 -18.25 38.81
C ASN A 183 -15.07 -18.24 37.28
N ASP A 184 -16.21 -18.12 36.60
CA ASP A 184 -16.27 -17.99 35.13
C ASP A 184 -15.50 -16.73 34.67
N LEU A 185 -15.66 -15.61 35.37
CA LEU A 185 -14.93 -14.36 35.08
C LEU A 185 -13.41 -14.52 35.26
N LYS A 186 -12.96 -15.23 36.31
CA LYS A 186 -11.53 -15.52 36.52
C LYS A 186 -10.96 -16.40 35.41
N GLU A 187 -11.72 -17.40 34.96
CA GLU A 187 -11.30 -18.28 33.87
C GLU A 187 -11.16 -17.50 32.55
N ASP A 188 -12.13 -16.64 32.23
CA ASP A 188 -12.09 -15.75 31.06
C ASP A 188 -10.87 -14.80 31.09
N GLN A 189 -10.54 -14.24 32.26
CA GLN A 189 -9.36 -13.38 32.43
C GLN A 189 -8.04 -14.14 32.25
N GLU A 190 -7.93 -15.36 32.80
CA GLU A 190 -6.74 -16.21 32.60
C GLU A 190 -6.56 -16.58 31.13
N VAL A 191 -7.65 -16.87 30.42
CA VAL A 191 -7.62 -17.10 28.97
C VAL A 191 -7.14 -15.85 28.24
N GLN A 192 -7.64 -14.67 28.60
CA GLN A 192 -7.23 -13.40 27.99
C GLN A 192 -5.75 -13.07 28.24
N LYS A 193 -5.25 -13.30 29.47
CA LYS A 193 -3.83 -13.13 29.82
C LYS A 193 -2.93 -14.06 29.00
N ARG A 194 -3.29 -15.34 28.87
CA ARG A 194 -2.55 -16.30 28.05
C ARG A 194 -2.51 -15.88 26.58
N GLN A 195 -3.63 -15.42 26.04
CA GLN A 195 -3.69 -14.92 24.66
C GLN A 195 -2.81 -13.69 24.44
N LEU A 196 -2.80 -12.73 25.37
CA LEU A 196 -1.95 -11.54 25.30
C LEU A 196 -0.46 -11.89 25.43
N SER A 197 -0.12 -12.83 26.31
CA SER A 197 1.25 -13.34 26.47
C SER A 197 1.75 -14.02 25.19
N CYS A 198 0.95 -14.92 24.59
CA CYS A 198 1.31 -15.53 23.30
C CYS A 198 1.45 -14.49 22.17
N LYS A 199 0.65 -13.42 22.16
CA LYS A 199 0.77 -12.32 21.20
C LYS A 199 2.07 -11.53 21.36
N LEU A 200 2.54 -11.36 22.59
CA LEU A 200 3.81 -10.70 22.89
C LEU A 200 4.99 -11.54 22.38
N GLU A 201 5.02 -12.83 22.70
CA GLU A 201 6.06 -13.76 22.23
C GLU A 201 6.12 -13.84 20.69
N ASN A 202 4.96 -13.87 20.03
CA ASN A 202 4.91 -13.87 18.56
C ASN A 202 5.43 -12.56 17.97
N SER A 203 5.18 -11.43 18.65
CA SER A 203 5.68 -10.12 18.21
C SER A 203 7.19 -9.99 18.38
N GLU A 204 7.75 -10.57 19.44
CA GLU A 204 9.21 -10.68 19.65
C GLU A 204 9.87 -11.50 18.55
N LYS A 205 9.34 -12.69 18.23
CA LYS A 205 9.86 -13.54 17.16
C LYS A 205 9.83 -12.87 15.79
N GLU A 206 8.74 -12.15 15.48
CA GLU A 206 8.64 -11.39 14.22
C GLU A 206 9.65 -10.23 14.18
N PHE A 207 9.86 -9.51 15.29
CA PHE A 207 10.88 -8.47 15.39
C PHE A 207 12.28 -9.03 15.16
N GLU A 208 12.64 -10.15 15.80
CA GLU A 208 13.94 -10.80 15.62
C GLU A 208 14.17 -11.24 14.17
N LYS A 209 13.15 -11.82 13.54
CA LYS A 209 13.18 -12.24 12.14
C LYS A 209 13.41 -11.06 11.19
N LEU A 210 12.68 -9.96 11.39
CA LEU A 210 12.81 -8.74 10.59
C LEU A 210 14.14 -8.04 10.79
N SER A 211 14.61 -7.95 12.03
CA SER A 211 15.94 -7.42 12.36
C SER A 211 17.04 -8.24 11.66
N THR A 212 16.94 -9.57 11.70
CA THR A 212 17.87 -10.47 11.00
C THR A 212 17.84 -10.28 9.48
N SER A 213 16.64 -10.07 8.91
CA SER A 213 16.48 -9.78 7.48
C SER A 213 17.17 -8.47 7.07
N VAL A 214 17.00 -7.40 7.85
CA VAL A 214 17.65 -6.10 7.60
C VAL A 214 19.18 -6.24 7.66
N GLN A 215 19.71 -6.96 8.65
CA GLN A 215 21.15 -7.20 8.75
C GLN A 215 21.69 -8.06 7.61
N THR A 216 20.92 -9.04 7.14
CA THR A 216 21.30 -9.88 6.00
C THR A 216 21.38 -9.07 4.72
N GLN A 217 20.35 -8.26 4.43
CA GLN A 217 20.32 -7.39 3.25
C GLN A 217 21.43 -6.34 3.29
N ARG A 218 21.73 -5.78 4.48
CA ARG A 218 22.87 -4.88 4.67
C ARG A 218 24.18 -5.55 4.26
N ARG A 219 24.44 -6.77 4.74
CA ARG A 219 25.67 -7.51 4.43
C ARG A 219 25.79 -7.79 2.94
N GLU A 220 24.74 -8.31 2.30
CA GLU A 220 24.72 -8.60 0.86
C GLU A 220 24.96 -7.33 0.02
N ASN A 221 24.31 -6.22 0.37
CA ASN A 221 24.52 -4.96 -0.32
C ASN A 221 25.93 -4.40 -0.12
N HIS A 222 26.52 -4.58 1.07
CA HIS A 222 27.90 -4.17 1.33
C HIS A 222 28.91 -5.00 0.52
N GLU A 223 28.77 -6.32 0.52
CA GLU A 223 29.61 -7.25 -0.26
C GLU A 223 29.55 -6.93 -1.76
N ASN A 224 28.36 -6.67 -2.29
CA ASN A 224 28.18 -6.27 -3.69
C ASN A 224 28.83 -4.92 -4.01
N MET A 225 28.73 -3.95 -3.09
CA MET A 225 29.35 -2.63 -3.26
C MET A 225 30.87 -2.68 -3.10
N ASP A 226 31.42 -3.56 -2.27
CA ASP A 226 32.86 -3.79 -2.14
C ASP A 226 33.43 -4.43 -3.40
N ALA A 227 32.79 -5.49 -3.92
CA ALA A 227 33.19 -6.11 -5.17
C ALA A 227 33.18 -5.11 -6.35
N LEU A 228 32.21 -4.19 -6.38
CA LEU A 228 32.14 -3.11 -7.37
C LEU A 228 33.26 -2.08 -7.18
N SER A 229 33.58 -1.73 -5.94
CA SER A 229 34.66 -0.81 -5.59
C SER A 229 36.01 -1.38 -6.03
N ASP A 230 36.28 -2.64 -5.71
CA ASP A 230 37.51 -3.34 -6.10
C ASP A 230 37.66 -3.40 -7.63
N HIS A 231 36.55 -3.64 -8.34
CA HIS A 231 36.55 -3.63 -9.80
C HIS A 231 36.89 -2.25 -10.37
N LEU A 232 36.27 -1.19 -9.83
CA LEU A 232 36.56 0.19 -10.24
C LEU A 232 38.01 0.60 -9.92
N ASP A 233 38.53 0.23 -8.76
CA ASP A 233 39.92 0.49 -8.37
C ASP A 233 40.92 -0.20 -9.28
N ASN A 234 40.63 -1.44 -9.70
CA ASN A 234 41.44 -2.14 -10.67
C ASN A 234 41.45 -1.44 -12.04
N ILE A 235 40.28 -0.98 -12.52
CA ILE A 235 40.17 -0.23 -13.78
C ILE A 235 40.95 1.09 -13.70
N ILE A 236 40.80 1.85 -12.60
CA ILE A 236 41.51 3.12 -12.38
C ILE A 236 43.03 2.89 -12.39
N LYS A 237 43.50 1.88 -11.65
CA LYS A 237 44.93 1.55 -11.58
C LYS A 237 45.50 1.16 -12.94
N ARG A 238 44.77 0.36 -13.74
CA ARG A 238 45.16 -0.01 -15.10
C ARG A 238 45.17 1.19 -16.04
N TYR A 239 44.18 2.09 -15.92
CA TYR A 239 44.13 3.35 -16.66
C TYR A 239 45.34 4.24 -16.36
N GLU A 240 45.64 4.50 -15.09
CA GLU A 240 46.75 5.35 -14.68
C GLU A 240 48.10 4.79 -15.15
N ASN A 241 48.29 3.47 -15.04
CA ASN A 241 49.49 2.79 -15.54
C ASN A 241 49.61 2.89 -17.07
N ALA A 242 48.54 2.58 -17.81
CA ALA A 242 48.55 2.61 -19.27
C ALA A 242 48.77 4.03 -19.80
N ALA A 243 48.13 5.03 -19.19
CA ALA A 243 48.31 6.43 -19.53
C ALA A 243 49.74 6.92 -19.26
N ALA A 244 50.31 6.58 -18.10
CA ALA A 244 51.69 6.94 -17.75
C ALA A 244 52.71 6.27 -18.69
N THR A 245 52.51 4.99 -19.00
CA THR A 245 53.37 4.24 -19.93
C THR A 245 53.31 4.84 -21.32
N ALA A 246 52.11 5.10 -21.85
CA ALA A 246 51.94 5.68 -23.17
C ALA A 246 52.53 7.10 -23.25
N ALA A 247 52.35 7.93 -22.22
CA ALA A 247 52.99 9.25 -22.14
C ALA A 247 54.52 9.13 -22.12
N SER A 248 55.07 8.18 -21.37
CA SER A 248 56.51 7.93 -21.35
C SER A 248 57.05 7.54 -22.73
N ILE A 249 56.35 6.68 -23.48
CA ILE A 249 56.79 6.30 -24.84
C ILE A 249 56.74 7.50 -25.79
N LEU A 250 55.61 8.23 -25.79
CA LEU A 250 55.44 9.42 -26.64
C LEU A 250 56.50 10.50 -26.40
N THR A 251 57.04 10.62 -25.19
CA THR A 251 58.13 11.57 -24.89
C THR A 251 59.50 11.13 -25.40
N THR A 252 59.73 9.83 -25.62
CA THR A 252 61.02 9.34 -26.13
C THR A 252 61.29 9.78 -27.58
N LYS A 253 60.24 9.88 -28.40
CA LYS A 253 60.28 10.17 -29.84
C LYS A 253 61.29 9.28 -30.59
N HIS A 254 61.52 8.06 -30.12
CA HIS A 254 62.47 7.14 -30.71
C HIS A 254 61.74 6.15 -31.61
N ASP A 255 61.95 6.27 -32.93
CA ASP A 255 61.08 5.62 -33.92
C ASP A 255 61.07 4.08 -33.79
N TRP A 256 62.21 3.47 -33.42
CA TRP A 256 62.26 2.02 -33.17
C TRP A 256 61.52 1.58 -31.91
N THR A 257 61.56 2.39 -30.85
CA THR A 257 60.79 2.13 -29.62
C THR A 257 59.30 2.26 -29.90
N ASP A 258 58.92 3.24 -30.71
CA ASP A 258 57.52 3.47 -31.10
C ASP A 258 56.97 2.27 -31.90
N VAL A 259 57.70 1.83 -32.93
CA VAL A 259 57.27 0.69 -33.78
C VAL A 259 57.18 -0.64 -33.01
N GLN A 260 58.04 -0.84 -32.01
CA GLN A 260 58.05 -2.09 -31.22
C GLN A 260 57.04 -2.11 -30.08
N CYS A 261 56.80 -0.97 -29.41
CA CYS A 261 56.03 -0.95 -28.17
C CYS A 261 54.60 -0.42 -28.33
N ILE A 262 54.35 0.51 -29.26
CA ILE A 262 53.03 1.14 -29.40
C ILE A 262 51.92 0.14 -29.77
N PRO A 263 52.12 -0.85 -30.67
CA PRO A 263 51.05 -1.79 -31.03
C PRO A 263 50.51 -2.59 -29.82
N ASP A 264 51.38 -3.00 -28.90
CA ASP A 264 50.99 -3.74 -27.70
C ASP A 264 50.27 -2.83 -26.70
N ILE A 265 50.74 -1.59 -26.54
CA ILE A 265 50.05 -0.58 -25.72
C ILE A 265 48.66 -0.28 -26.28
N CYS A 266 48.54 -0.06 -27.59
CA CYS A 266 47.27 0.16 -28.27
C CYS A 266 46.28 -0.99 -28.04
N SER A 267 46.76 -2.23 -28.09
CA SER A 267 45.94 -3.43 -27.81
C SER A 267 45.45 -3.48 -26.36
N ALA A 268 46.32 -3.13 -25.40
CA ALA A 268 45.95 -3.03 -23.99
C ALA A 268 44.94 -1.90 -23.72
N LEU A 269 45.09 -0.75 -24.39
CA LEU A 269 44.16 0.39 -24.31
C LEU A 269 42.76 0.04 -24.88
N ASP A 270 42.69 -0.77 -25.93
CA ASP A 270 41.42 -1.22 -26.50
C ASP A 270 40.62 -2.10 -25.53
N LEU A 271 41.29 -3.06 -24.89
CA LEU A 271 40.67 -3.91 -23.86
C LEU A 271 40.15 -3.07 -22.69
N LEU A 272 40.98 -2.14 -22.21
CA LEU A 272 40.58 -1.24 -21.13
C LEU A 272 39.41 -0.32 -21.54
N THR A 273 39.37 0.15 -22.80
CA THR A 273 38.26 0.96 -23.30
C THR A 273 36.93 0.21 -23.26
N VAL A 274 36.93 -1.09 -23.56
CA VAL A 274 35.72 -1.93 -23.47
C VAL A 274 35.25 -2.05 -22.02
N GLU A 275 36.17 -2.26 -21.08
CA GLU A 275 35.85 -2.33 -19.65
C GLU A 275 35.31 -0.99 -19.12
N MET A 276 35.95 0.13 -19.49
CA MET A 276 35.53 1.47 -19.07
C MET A 276 34.17 1.92 -19.65
N ARG A 277 33.69 1.26 -20.72
CA ARG A 277 32.38 1.50 -21.35
C ARG A 277 31.24 0.71 -20.73
N LYS A 278 31.52 -0.27 -19.88
CA LYS A 278 30.50 -1.16 -19.35
C LYS A 278 29.53 -0.38 -18.47
N ASP A 279 28.23 -0.54 -18.70
CA ASP A 279 27.21 0.02 -17.81
C ASP A 279 27.23 -0.72 -16.48
N PHE A 280 27.14 0.04 -15.39
CA PHE A 280 27.15 -0.49 -14.04
C PHE A 280 25.72 -0.63 -13.49
N PRO A 281 25.49 -1.55 -12.52
CA PRO A 281 24.19 -1.75 -11.92
C PRO A 281 23.61 -0.46 -11.33
N LYS A 282 22.28 -0.36 -11.28
CA LYS A 282 21.58 0.78 -10.65
C LYS A 282 21.92 0.83 -9.15
N LEU A 283 22.81 1.75 -8.77
CA LEU A 283 23.27 1.95 -7.39
C LEU A 283 22.10 2.20 -6.41
N ASP A 284 21.03 2.83 -6.89
CA ASP A 284 19.82 3.11 -6.10
C ASP A 284 19.23 1.84 -5.44
N SER A 285 19.34 0.69 -6.12
CA SER A 285 18.86 -0.60 -5.60
C SER A 285 19.76 -1.20 -4.51
N LEU A 286 21.05 -0.87 -4.51
CA LEU A 286 22.03 -1.33 -3.51
C LEU A 286 22.05 -0.42 -2.27
N SER A 287 21.67 0.86 -2.43
CA SER A 287 21.55 1.80 -1.32
C SER A 287 20.23 1.69 -0.55
N ALA A 288 19.24 0.99 -1.09
CA ALA A 288 17.92 0.85 -0.47
C ALA A 288 17.79 -0.49 0.26
N ILE A 289 17.31 -0.44 1.51
CA ILE A 289 16.82 -1.61 2.24
C ILE A 289 15.30 -1.57 2.19
N THR A 290 14.69 -2.65 1.72
CA THR A 290 13.23 -2.75 1.67
C THR A 290 12.75 -3.29 3.00
N LEU A 291 12.16 -2.43 3.82
CA LEU A 291 11.51 -2.87 5.04
C LEU A 291 10.17 -3.50 4.67
N ASN A 292 10.11 -4.84 4.68
CA ASN A 292 8.83 -5.50 4.81
C ASN A 292 8.31 -5.09 6.19
N GLN A 293 7.24 -4.29 6.23
CA GLN A 293 6.70 -3.77 7.48
C GLN A 293 6.52 -4.91 8.49
N LEU A 294 6.84 -4.66 9.76
CA LEU A 294 6.39 -5.52 10.85
C LEU A 294 4.92 -5.80 10.58
N ALA A 295 4.57 -7.08 10.41
CA ALA A 295 3.18 -7.46 10.40
C ALA A 295 2.59 -6.78 11.63
N PRO A 296 1.61 -5.86 11.42
CA PRO A 296 0.88 -5.32 12.54
C PRO A 296 0.48 -6.53 13.38
N LEU A 297 0.46 -6.40 14.71
CA LEU A 297 -0.47 -7.26 15.44
C LEU A 297 -1.75 -7.20 14.62
N SER A 298 -2.30 -8.35 14.26
CA SER A 298 -3.60 -8.43 13.62
C SER A 298 -4.65 -7.89 14.62
N GLU A 299 -4.60 -6.59 14.92
CA GLU A 299 -5.74 -5.70 14.92
C GLU A 299 -6.13 -5.65 13.46
N GLY A 300 -7.02 -6.57 13.12
CA GLY A 300 -7.16 -7.05 11.79
C GLY A 300 -7.42 -5.92 10.80
N SER A 301 -6.74 -6.03 9.66
CA SER A 301 -6.98 -5.26 8.45
C SER A 301 -7.61 -3.87 8.66
N ARG A 302 -6.87 -2.94 9.25
CA ARG A 302 -7.09 -1.54 8.88
C ARG A 302 -6.53 -1.39 7.47
N LEU A 303 -7.38 -1.71 6.49
CA LEU A 303 -7.20 -1.35 5.09
C LEU A 303 -7.10 0.18 5.04
N ASP A 304 -5.89 0.72 5.15
CA ASP A 304 -5.60 2.17 5.08
C ASP A 304 -5.81 2.75 3.68
N THR A 305 -6.29 1.94 2.73
CA THR A 305 -7.01 2.53 1.60
C THR A 305 -8.27 3.18 2.14
N PRO A 306 -8.49 4.49 1.92
CA PRO A 306 -9.78 5.09 2.24
C PRO A 306 -10.88 4.21 1.65
N PHE A 307 -11.98 4.05 2.39
CA PHE A 307 -13.18 3.41 1.89
C PHE A 307 -13.66 4.17 0.63
N GLU A 308 -14.88 3.94 0.19
CA GLU A 308 -15.47 4.87 -0.77
C GLU A 308 -15.41 6.30 -0.21
N LYS A 309 -15.23 7.31 -1.07
CA LYS A 309 -15.08 8.71 -0.63
C LYS A 309 -16.40 9.13 0.03
N LEU A 310 -16.38 9.52 1.30
CA LEU A 310 -17.54 10.14 1.93
C LEU A 310 -17.81 11.47 1.22
N VAL A 311 -18.97 11.57 0.58
CA VAL A 311 -19.39 12.73 -0.22
C VAL A 311 -20.15 13.71 0.66
N SER A 312 -21.09 13.22 1.44
CA SER A 312 -21.93 14.05 2.31
C SER A 312 -22.47 13.26 3.51
N VAL A 313 -22.92 14.02 4.51
CA VAL A 313 -23.72 13.54 5.64
C VAL A 313 -25.05 14.27 5.57
N ILE A 314 -26.14 13.52 5.53
CA ILE A 314 -27.51 14.02 5.42
C ILE A 314 -28.19 13.76 6.75
N ASP A 315 -28.69 14.79 7.41
CA ASP A 315 -29.55 14.65 8.57
C ASP A 315 -30.99 14.94 8.17
N VAL A 316 -31.86 13.92 8.28
CA VAL A 316 -33.29 14.06 8.03
C VAL A 316 -33.92 14.67 9.28
N THR A 317 -33.91 16.01 9.33
CA THR A 317 -34.32 16.81 10.51
C THR A 317 -35.64 16.36 11.12
N GLU A 318 -36.64 16.06 10.30
CA GLU A 318 -37.95 15.63 10.80
C GLU A 318 -37.89 14.31 11.58
N MET A 319 -37.12 13.32 11.10
CA MET A 319 -36.95 12.03 11.81
C MET A 319 -36.23 12.23 13.14
N LYS A 320 -35.24 13.12 13.16
CA LYS A 320 -34.50 13.47 14.38
C LYS A 320 -35.39 14.14 15.41
N VAL A 321 -36.21 15.10 14.99
CA VAL A 321 -37.15 15.85 15.86
C VAL A 321 -38.23 14.92 16.42
N ASN A 322 -38.77 14.03 15.60
CA ASN A 322 -39.84 13.13 16.01
C ASN A 322 -39.34 11.84 16.69
N GLY A 323 -38.02 11.64 16.79
CA GLY A 323 -37.44 10.42 17.36
C GLY A 323 -37.77 9.15 16.57
N TRP A 324 -37.96 9.26 15.25
CA TRP A 324 -38.28 8.12 14.41
C TRP A 324 -37.05 7.26 14.13
N ASN A 325 -37.22 5.94 14.23
CA ASN A 325 -36.17 4.96 13.96
C ASN A 325 -36.19 4.54 12.49
N ILE A 326 -35.03 4.18 11.95
CA ILE A 326 -34.84 3.64 10.61
C ILE A 326 -34.47 2.15 10.71
N ASN A 327 -35.34 1.31 10.16
CA ASN A 327 -35.16 -0.14 10.11
C ASN A 327 -34.68 -0.63 8.74
N SER A 328 -35.04 0.09 7.68
CA SER A 328 -34.73 -0.28 6.31
C SER A 328 -34.72 0.96 5.43
N LEU A 329 -33.90 0.91 4.39
CA LEU A 329 -33.91 1.90 3.32
C LEU A 329 -33.71 1.20 1.99
N SER A 330 -34.21 1.80 0.92
CA SER A 330 -33.99 1.36 -0.45
C SER A 330 -33.84 2.59 -1.33
N GLY A 331 -32.81 2.63 -2.17
CA GLY A 331 -32.63 3.71 -3.15
C GLY A 331 -33.35 3.41 -4.45
N SER A 332 -33.86 4.45 -5.09
CA SER A 332 -34.51 4.31 -6.40
C SER A 332 -33.46 3.97 -7.46
N PRO A 333 -33.77 3.04 -8.39
CA PRO A 333 -32.85 2.67 -9.46
C PRO A 333 -32.72 3.73 -10.57
N LYS A 334 -33.52 4.80 -10.55
CA LYS A 334 -33.60 5.78 -11.65
C LYS A 334 -33.81 7.23 -11.21
N GLN A 335 -33.92 7.48 -9.92
CA GLN A 335 -34.23 8.81 -9.38
C GLN A 335 -33.38 9.07 -8.14
N ASP A 336 -33.08 10.34 -7.90
CA ASP A 336 -32.32 10.84 -6.75
C ASP A 336 -33.16 10.82 -5.45
N VAL A 337 -33.93 9.75 -5.24
CA VAL A 337 -34.79 9.51 -4.09
C VAL A 337 -34.55 8.14 -3.51
N MET A 338 -34.77 8.04 -2.21
CA MET A 338 -34.76 6.81 -1.46
C MET A 338 -36.03 6.74 -0.63
N VAL A 339 -36.45 5.52 -0.31
CA VAL A 339 -37.51 5.27 0.64
C VAL A 339 -36.91 4.74 1.92
N VAL A 340 -37.31 5.35 3.03
CA VAL A 340 -36.84 5.04 4.37
C VAL A 340 -38.05 4.59 5.18
N THR A 341 -37.95 3.43 5.82
CA THR A 341 -39.01 2.90 6.67
C THR A 341 -38.49 2.54 8.06
N GLY A 342 -39.38 2.59 9.03
CA GLY A 342 -39.08 2.14 10.37
C GLY A 342 -40.19 2.46 11.36
N GLU A 343 -39.81 2.60 12.62
CA GLU A 343 -40.74 2.82 13.73
C GLU A 343 -40.92 4.33 13.97
N ALA A 344 -42.17 4.79 13.94
CA ALA A 344 -42.53 6.17 14.30
C ALA A 344 -42.95 6.26 15.77
N THR A 345 -43.70 5.27 16.24
CA THR A 345 -44.04 5.04 17.65
C THR A 345 -44.13 3.52 17.87
N ALA A 346 -44.28 3.08 19.12
CA ALA A 346 -44.43 1.65 19.45
C ALA A 346 -45.50 0.91 18.60
N TYR A 347 -46.54 1.62 18.16
CA TYR A 347 -47.66 1.08 17.40
C TYR A 347 -47.79 1.65 15.98
N ASN A 348 -46.90 2.54 15.55
CA ASN A 348 -46.95 3.12 14.22
C ASN A 348 -45.61 2.98 13.52
N SER A 349 -45.64 2.50 12.28
CA SER A 349 -44.52 2.52 11.37
C SER A 349 -44.61 3.74 10.46
N HIS A 350 -43.48 4.20 9.93
CA HIS A 350 -43.43 5.22 8.88
C HIS A 350 -42.85 4.67 7.58
N LEU A 351 -43.20 5.36 6.50
CA LEU A 351 -42.54 5.33 5.22
C LEU A 351 -42.34 6.77 4.76
N CYS A 352 -41.09 7.16 4.55
CA CYS A 352 -40.70 8.49 4.08
C CYS A 352 -39.97 8.38 2.75
N ILE A 353 -40.36 9.23 1.79
CA ILE A 353 -39.64 9.44 0.53
C ILE A 353 -38.68 10.60 0.77
N VAL A 354 -37.39 10.31 0.75
CA VAL A 354 -36.33 11.26 1.07
C VAL A 354 -35.46 11.44 -0.18
N ASP A 355 -35.14 12.66 -0.55
CA ASP A 355 -34.11 12.88 -1.59
C ASP A 355 -32.72 12.99 -0.99
N ILE A 356 -31.70 12.91 -1.85
CA ILE A 356 -30.30 12.98 -1.41
C ILE A 356 -29.89 14.37 -0.88
N THR A 357 -30.81 15.34 -0.89
CA THR A 357 -30.60 16.68 -0.34
C THR A 357 -31.24 16.88 1.04
N SER A 358 -31.67 15.80 1.69
CA SER A 358 -32.35 15.75 3.01
C SER A 358 -33.86 16.07 3.02
N ASN A 359 -34.47 16.38 1.87
CA ASN A 359 -35.87 16.80 1.84
C ASN A 359 -36.81 15.60 1.80
N ILE A 360 -37.83 15.62 2.67
CA ILE A 360 -38.94 14.66 2.64
C ILE A 360 -39.95 15.12 1.58
N ARG A 361 -40.06 14.35 0.49
CA ARG A 361 -41.03 14.60 -0.60
C ARG A 361 -42.42 14.05 -0.30
N GLY A 362 -42.50 13.08 0.60
CA GLY A 362 -43.75 12.48 1.03
C GLY A 362 -43.52 11.57 2.22
N LYS A 363 -44.55 11.43 3.05
CA LYS A 363 -44.54 10.55 4.22
C LYS A 363 -45.91 9.95 4.44
N SER A 364 -45.91 8.74 4.97
CA SER A 364 -47.10 7.99 5.36
C SER A 364 -46.82 7.25 6.66
N THR A 365 -47.83 7.19 7.54
CA THR A 365 -47.78 6.43 8.79
C THR A 365 -48.79 5.29 8.74
N PHE A 366 -48.45 4.16 9.35
CA PHE A 366 -49.29 2.97 9.34
C PHE A 366 -49.35 2.38 10.74
N SER A 367 -50.56 2.12 11.22
CA SER A 367 -50.78 1.42 12.48
C SER A 367 -50.34 -0.04 12.39
N SER A 368 -49.69 -0.52 13.44
CA SER A 368 -49.34 -1.91 13.66
C SER A 368 -50.18 -2.47 14.81
N GLN A 369 -50.49 -3.76 14.71
CA GLN A 369 -51.12 -4.53 15.79
C GLN A 369 -50.10 -5.06 16.81
N SER A 370 -48.80 -4.92 16.53
CA SER A 370 -47.69 -5.36 17.38
C SER A 370 -47.07 -4.19 18.16
N PHE A 371 -46.49 -4.50 19.32
CA PHE A 371 -45.73 -3.56 20.17
C PHE A 371 -44.36 -3.14 19.56
N CYS A 372 -44.07 -3.58 18.34
CA CYS A 372 -42.91 -3.15 17.56
C CYS A 372 -43.35 -2.95 16.11
N ALA A 373 -43.62 -1.71 15.72
CA ALA A 373 -44.07 -1.37 14.36
C ALA A 373 -42.92 -1.33 13.35
N TRP A 374 -42.19 -2.45 13.20
CA TRP A 374 -41.08 -2.54 12.27
C TRP A 374 -41.57 -2.72 10.84
N ARG A 375 -41.11 -1.85 9.95
CA ARG A 375 -41.38 -1.90 8.51
C ARG A 375 -40.09 -1.92 7.70
N TYR A 376 -40.04 -2.80 6.72
CA TYR A 376 -38.95 -2.97 5.76
C TYR A 376 -39.43 -2.65 4.36
N CYS A 377 -38.54 -2.19 3.49
CA CYS A 377 -38.90 -1.80 2.13
C CYS A 377 -37.83 -2.16 1.09
N THR A 378 -38.27 -2.27 -0.15
CA THR A 378 -37.42 -2.39 -1.33
C THR A 378 -38.16 -1.91 -2.57
N PHE A 379 -37.46 -1.31 -3.54
CA PHE A 379 -38.08 -0.94 -4.81
C PHE A 379 -38.40 -2.20 -5.65
N LEU A 380 -39.64 -2.29 -6.12
CA LEU A 380 -40.09 -3.29 -7.09
C LEU A 380 -39.97 -2.76 -8.52
N SER A 381 -40.26 -1.47 -8.70
CA SER A 381 -40.13 -0.73 -9.96
C SER A 381 -39.63 0.70 -9.68
N GLU A 382 -39.57 1.56 -10.68
CA GLU A 382 -39.16 2.97 -10.51
C GLU A 382 -40.03 3.75 -9.50
N PHE A 383 -41.33 3.46 -9.45
CA PHE A 383 -42.29 4.19 -8.61
C PHE A 383 -42.97 3.32 -7.54
N THR A 384 -42.70 2.02 -7.57
CA THR A 384 -43.42 1.04 -6.76
C THR A 384 -42.48 0.44 -5.73
N VAL A 385 -42.89 0.47 -4.46
CA VAL A 385 -42.12 -0.03 -3.33
C VAL A 385 -42.86 -1.18 -2.69
N ALA A 386 -42.22 -2.34 -2.61
CA ALA A 386 -42.69 -3.44 -1.81
C ALA A 386 -42.32 -3.19 -0.34
N THR A 387 -43.25 -3.42 0.56
CA THR A 387 -43.05 -3.26 2.01
C THR A 387 -43.53 -4.49 2.75
N VAL A 388 -42.87 -4.79 3.86
CA VAL A 388 -43.34 -5.78 4.83
C VAL A 388 -43.27 -5.20 6.22
N ALA A 389 -44.19 -5.58 7.10
CA ALA A 389 -44.19 -5.13 8.49
C ALA A 389 -44.51 -6.25 9.48
N ASP A 390 -43.79 -6.26 10.61
CA ASP A 390 -44.03 -7.19 11.72
C ASP A 390 -45.43 -6.91 12.34
N PRO A 391 -46.29 -7.93 12.54
CA PRO A 391 -46.01 -9.37 12.53
C PRO A 391 -46.16 -10.11 11.19
N GLY A 392 -46.74 -9.50 10.15
CA GLY A 392 -47.00 -10.22 8.90
C GLY A 392 -47.78 -9.45 7.84
N GLU A 393 -47.59 -8.14 7.72
CA GLU A 393 -48.16 -7.36 6.61
C GLU A 393 -47.23 -7.42 5.40
N ILE A 394 -47.79 -7.56 4.19
CA ILE A 394 -47.11 -7.28 2.92
C ILE A 394 -47.91 -6.23 2.15
N GLY A 395 -47.23 -5.29 1.51
CA GLY A 395 -47.91 -4.26 0.73
C GLY A 395 -47.06 -3.65 -0.38
N ILE A 396 -47.76 -2.97 -1.29
CA ILE A 396 -47.21 -2.24 -2.42
C ILE A 396 -47.62 -0.77 -2.26
N TYR A 397 -46.61 0.10 -2.27
CA TYR A 397 -46.75 1.54 -2.12
C TYR A 397 -46.31 2.24 -3.41
N ASP A 398 -47.16 3.09 -3.98
CA ASP A 398 -46.79 3.93 -5.13
C ASP A 398 -46.34 5.31 -4.62
N ILE A 399 -45.11 5.69 -4.96
CA ILE A 399 -44.52 6.93 -4.43
C ILE A 399 -45.11 8.20 -5.07
N ARG A 400 -45.80 8.10 -6.21
CA ARG A 400 -46.33 9.25 -6.95
C ARG A 400 -47.59 9.80 -6.30
N ASP A 401 -48.54 8.91 -6.01
CA ASP A 401 -49.85 9.25 -5.45
C ASP A 401 -50.00 8.83 -3.98
N ARG A 402 -49.01 8.13 -3.43
CA ARG A 402 -48.99 7.62 -2.05
C ARG A 402 -50.06 6.57 -1.78
N SER A 403 -50.58 5.93 -2.84
CA SER A 403 -51.50 4.81 -2.71
C SER A 403 -50.80 3.60 -2.11
N TYR A 404 -51.54 2.84 -1.31
CA TYR A 404 -51.01 1.68 -0.60
C TYR A 404 -52.00 0.52 -0.64
N THR A 405 -51.59 -0.57 -1.27
CA THR A 405 -52.32 -1.84 -1.28
C THR A 405 -51.62 -2.82 -0.36
N LYS A 406 -52.36 -3.51 0.51
CA LYS A 406 -51.77 -4.44 1.48
C LYS A 406 -52.60 -5.70 1.69
N LYS A 407 -51.94 -6.75 2.16
CA LYS A 407 -52.53 -8.02 2.62
C LYS A 407 -51.85 -8.47 3.90
N ASN A 408 -52.55 -9.26 4.71
CA ASN A 408 -51.90 -10.02 5.76
C ASN A 408 -51.34 -11.32 5.16
N ILE A 409 -50.08 -11.63 5.46
CA ILE A 409 -49.40 -12.84 5.00
C ILE A 409 -50.11 -14.09 5.53
N SER A 410 -50.68 -14.04 6.75
CA SER A 410 -51.44 -15.17 7.29
C SER A 410 -52.68 -15.53 6.46
N ASP A 411 -53.24 -14.56 5.73
CA ASP A 411 -54.45 -14.77 4.93
C ASP A 411 -54.13 -15.45 3.60
N VAL A 412 -52.88 -15.34 3.14
CA VAL A 412 -52.41 -15.90 1.86
C VAL A 412 -51.66 -17.22 2.05
N ILE A 413 -51.12 -17.47 3.25
CA ILE A 413 -50.33 -18.65 3.57
C ILE A 413 -51.13 -19.59 4.49
N ALA A 414 -51.51 -20.75 3.97
CA ALA A 414 -52.36 -21.72 4.68
C ALA A 414 -51.79 -22.24 6.03
N LYS A 415 -50.48 -22.11 6.27
CA LYS A 415 -49.79 -22.58 7.49
C LYS A 415 -48.70 -21.60 7.94
N CYS A 416 -49.08 -20.37 8.29
CA CYS A 416 -48.15 -19.44 8.93
C CYS A 416 -48.03 -19.76 10.44
N PRO A 417 -46.86 -20.15 10.97
CA PRO A 417 -46.67 -20.36 12.40
C PRO A 417 -46.93 -19.06 13.20
N PRO A 418 -47.61 -19.11 14.36
CA PRO A 418 -47.94 -17.90 15.14
C PRO A 418 -46.73 -17.08 15.61
N SER A 419 -45.55 -17.71 15.71
CA SER A 419 -44.30 -17.08 16.12
C SER A 419 -43.46 -16.55 14.95
N GLN A 420 -43.91 -16.75 13.72
CA GLN A 420 -43.18 -16.31 12.54
C GLN A 420 -43.29 -14.81 12.38
N ARG A 421 -42.15 -14.17 12.14
CA ARG A 421 -42.01 -12.72 11.97
C ARG A 421 -41.35 -12.42 10.65
N VAL A 422 -41.78 -11.37 9.97
CA VAL A 422 -41.09 -10.87 8.78
C VAL A 422 -39.89 -10.02 9.20
N THR A 423 -38.74 -10.27 8.59
CA THR A 423 -37.47 -9.63 8.97
C THR A 423 -36.88 -8.76 7.85
N CYS A 424 -37.25 -9.01 6.60
CA CYS A 424 -36.70 -8.30 5.45
C CYS A 424 -37.51 -8.55 4.17
N VAL A 425 -37.29 -7.71 3.15
CA VAL A 425 -37.87 -7.83 1.82
C VAL A 425 -36.83 -7.47 0.76
N THR A 426 -36.83 -8.20 -0.36
CA THR A 426 -36.04 -7.91 -1.57
C THR A 426 -36.87 -8.27 -2.81
N THR A 427 -36.45 -7.85 -3.99
CA THR A 427 -37.23 -8.01 -5.23
C THR A 427 -36.37 -8.55 -6.37
N ASP A 428 -37.00 -9.31 -7.26
CA ASP A 428 -36.53 -9.49 -8.62
C ASP A 428 -37.41 -8.66 -9.54
N ALA A 429 -36.94 -7.46 -9.86
CA ALA A 429 -37.64 -6.53 -10.75
C ALA A 429 -37.82 -7.07 -12.18
N ALA A 430 -37.00 -8.04 -12.63
CA ALA A 430 -37.15 -8.63 -13.96
C ALA A 430 -38.33 -9.62 -14.02
N GLN A 431 -38.66 -10.26 -12.90
CA GLN A 431 -39.72 -11.28 -12.79
C GLN A 431 -40.96 -10.79 -12.03
N ASN A 432 -40.95 -9.52 -11.58
CA ASN A 432 -41.93 -8.94 -10.66
C ASN A 432 -42.16 -9.82 -9.42
N CYS A 433 -41.09 -10.37 -8.87
CA CYS A 433 -41.14 -11.20 -7.66
C CYS A 433 -40.75 -10.38 -6.43
N ILE A 434 -41.50 -10.55 -5.34
CA ILE A 434 -41.21 -9.99 -4.02
C ILE A 434 -40.82 -11.16 -3.11
N PHE A 435 -39.60 -11.14 -2.59
CA PHE A 435 -39.09 -12.13 -1.64
C PHE A 435 -39.20 -11.58 -0.23
N VAL A 436 -39.94 -12.27 0.63
CA VAL A 436 -40.15 -11.89 2.02
C VAL A 436 -39.40 -12.87 2.92
N GLY A 437 -38.37 -12.37 3.59
CA GLY A 437 -37.60 -13.14 4.57
C GLY A 437 -38.29 -13.12 5.94
N THR A 438 -38.16 -14.23 6.66
CA THR A 438 -38.74 -14.40 8.00
C THR A 438 -37.66 -14.64 9.04
N ASN A 439 -38.02 -14.70 10.32
CA ASN A 439 -37.14 -15.19 11.39
C ASN A 439 -36.92 -16.72 11.37
N SER A 440 -37.32 -17.39 10.29
CA SER A 440 -37.17 -18.83 10.05
C SER A 440 -36.45 -19.06 8.72
N ARG A 441 -36.28 -20.33 8.32
CA ARG A 441 -35.67 -20.67 7.02
C ARG A 441 -36.61 -20.48 5.82
N ASP A 442 -37.88 -20.18 6.04
CA ASP A 442 -38.82 -19.99 4.95
C ASP A 442 -38.77 -18.54 4.42
N VAL A 443 -38.62 -18.44 3.10
CA VAL A 443 -38.70 -17.21 2.31
C VAL A 443 -39.92 -17.32 1.41
N TYR A 444 -40.85 -16.39 1.55
CA TYR A 444 -42.08 -16.36 0.78
C TYR A 444 -41.92 -15.54 -0.48
N VAL A 445 -42.32 -16.08 -1.62
CA VAL A 445 -42.21 -15.40 -2.92
C VAL A 445 -43.59 -15.00 -3.38
N PHE A 446 -43.83 -13.70 -3.51
CA PHE A 446 -45.08 -13.11 -3.99
C PHE A 446 -44.91 -12.49 -5.38
N ASP A 447 -46.01 -12.32 -6.10
CA ASP A 447 -46.08 -11.47 -7.29
C ASP A 447 -46.37 -10.00 -6.93
N ASP A 448 -46.41 -9.15 -7.95
CA ASP A 448 -46.79 -7.73 -7.88
C ASP A 448 -48.29 -7.49 -7.57
N GLN A 449 -49.07 -8.55 -7.41
CA GLN A 449 -50.46 -8.52 -6.94
C GLN A 449 -50.60 -9.07 -5.52
N LEU A 450 -49.47 -9.28 -4.83
CA LEU A 450 -49.40 -9.81 -3.47
C LEU A 450 -49.99 -11.23 -3.33
N ASN A 451 -49.95 -12.04 -4.39
CA ASN A 451 -50.33 -13.45 -4.33
C ASN A 451 -49.08 -14.31 -4.11
N LEU A 452 -49.18 -15.31 -3.23
CA LEU A 452 -48.08 -16.24 -2.98
C LEU A 452 -47.87 -17.12 -4.22
N ARG A 453 -46.67 -17.03 -4.82
CA ARG A 453 -46.25 -17.91 -5.91
C ARG A 453 -45.77 -19.25 -5.37
N HIS A 454 -44.84 -19.21 -4.42
CA HIS A 454 -44.25 -20.37 -3.77
C HIS A 454 -43.46 -19.97 -2.52
N THR A 455 -43.05 -20.98 -1.76
CA THR A 455 -42.14 -20.83 -0.61
C THR A 455 -40.81 -21.48 -0.95
N ILE A 456 -39.73 -20.82 -0.56
CA ILE A 456 -38.35 -21.31 -0.65
C ILE A 456 -37.88 -21.61 0.77
N THR A 457 -37.34 -22.80 1.00
CA THR A 457 -36.72 -23.14 2.30
C THR A 457 -35.21 -23.06 2.17
N LEU A 458 -34.60 -22.22 3.00
CA LEU A 458 -33.15 -22.02 3.06
C LEU A 458 -32.43 -23.26 3.61
N PRO A 459 -31.17 -23.52 3.18
CA PRO A 459 -30.36 -24.64 3.67
C PRO A 459 -30.27 -24.72 5.20
N ASP A 460 -30.16 -25.93 5.76
CA ASP A 460 -30.12 -26.21 7.21
C ASP A 460 -29.01 -25.45 7.97
N VAL A 461 -27.94 -25.05 7.26
CA VAL A 461 -26.85 -24.28 7.85
C VAL A 461 -27.29 -22.88 8.28
N ILE A 462 -28.34 -22.33 7.66
CA ILE A 462 -28.90 -21.01 8.00
C ILE A 462 -29.93 -21.19 9.10
N ARG A 463 -29.69 -20.57 10.26
CA ARG A 463 -30.54 -20.75 11.44
C ARG A 463 -31.57 -19.65 11.61
N ALA A 464 -31.18 -18.39 11.44
CA ALA A 464 -32.03 -17.23 11.64
C ALA A 464 -31.66 -16.11 10.64
N PRO A 465 -32.28 -16.08 9.45
CA PRO A 465 -32.03 -15.02 8.49
C PRO A 465 -32.64 -13.70 8.96
N ILE A 466 -31.85 -12.63 8.97
CA ILE A 466 -32.28 -11.29 9.37
C ILE A 466 -32.38 -10.32 8.19
N ASN A 467 -31.65 -10.61 7.11
CA ASN A 467 -31.65 -9.79 5.90
C ASN A 467 -31.40 -10.68 4.68
N ILE A 468 -32.08 -10.38 3.57
CA ILE A 468 -31.88 -11.06 2.28
C ILE A 468 -31.75 -10.01 1.18
N THR A 469 -30.96 -10.31 0.14
CA THR A 469 -30.90 -9.52 -1.09
C THR A 469 -30.82 -10.44 -2.29
N TYR A 470 -31.67 -10.17 -3.28
CA TYR A 470 -31.66 -10.90 -4.53
C TYR A 470 -30.55 -10.38 -5.47
N LYS A 471 -29.82 -11.29 -6.10
CA LYS A 471 -28.78 -10.99 -7.08
C LYS A 471 -28.64 -12.14 -8.10
N LYS A 472 -29.12 -11.92 -9.33
CA LYS A 472 -28.93 -12.83 -10.49
C LYS A 472 -29.15 -14.31 -10.12
N ASP A 473 -30.38 -14.68 -9.79
CA ASP A 473 -30.78 -16.04 -9.37
C ASP A 473 -30.21 -16.52 -8.03
N ASN A 474 -29.51 -15.67 -7.29
CA ASN A 474 -28.99 -15.98 -5.96
C ASN A 474 -29.64 -15.12 -4.89
N LEU A 475 -29.83 -15.70 -3.71
CA LEU A 475 -30.12 -14.96 -2.49
C LEU A 475 -28.83 -14.83 -1.68
N LEU A 476 -28.48 -13.58 -1.38
CA LEU A 476 -27.49 -13.26 -0.38
C LEU A 476 -28.22 -13.17 0.96
N VAL A 477 -27.83 -13.99 1.93
CA VAL A 477 -28.56 -14.17 3.18
C VAL A 477 -27.64 -13.92 4.37
N CYS A 478 -28.15 -13.11 5.29
CA CYS A 478 -27.52 -12.73 6.53
C CYS A 478 -28.09 -13.61 7.68
N ASP A 479 -27.37 -14.64 8.16
CA ASP A 479 -27.79 -15.51 9.29
C ASP A 479 -27.32 -15.05 10.68
N VAL A 480 -28.16 -14.29 11.41
CA VAL A 480 -27.74 -13.66 12.68
C VAL A 480 -27.28 -14.68 13.73
N SER A 481 -27.91 -15.85 13.79
CA SER A 481 -27.55 -16.90 14.74
C SER A 481 -26.29 -17.66 14.32
N GLY A 482 -26.07 -17.83 13.02
CA GLY A 482 -24.83 -18.40 12.47
C GLY A 482 -23.66 -17.41 12.43
N LYS A 483 -23.90 -16.13 12.73
CA LYS A 483 -22.92 -15.02 12.73
C LYS A 483 -22.15 -14.92 11.41
N THR A 484 -22.81 -15.24 10.31
CA THR A 484 -22.19 -15.23 8.99
C THR A 484 -23.22 -15.04 7.88
N ALA A 485 -22.76 -14.66 6.69
CA ALA A 485 -23.60 -14.51 5.52
C ALA A 485 -23.31 -15.60 4.49
N TYR A 486 -24.29 -15.91 3.66
CA TYR A 486 -24.25 -16.95 2.65
C TYR A 486 -24.74 -16.43 1.30
N ALA A 487 -24.17 -16.94 0.21
CA ALA A 487 -24.75 -16.87 -1.12
C ALA A 487 -25.41 -18.21 -1.45
N ILE A 488 -26.65 -18.17 -1.92
CA ILE A 488 -27.49 -19.35 -2.12
C ILE A 488 -28.06 -19.31 -3.53
N THR A 489 -27.83 -20.35 -4.32
CA THR A 489 -28.48 -20.48 -5.64
C THR A 489 -29.91 -20.96 -5.45
N MET A 490 -30.83 -20.33 -6.17
CA MET A 490 -32.20 -20.77 -6.28
C MET A 490 -32.37 -21.63 -7.53
N HIS A 491 -32.82 -22.88 -7.35
CA HIS A 491 -33.25 -23.75 -8.44
C HIS A 491 -34.73 -24.13 -8.19
N GLY A 492 -35.63 -23.24 -8.57
CA GLY A 492 -37.05 -23.33 -8.21
C GLY A 492 -37.24 -23.24 -6.69
N GLN A 493 -37.94 -24.21 -6.10
CA GLN A 493 -38.17 -24.25 -4.65
C GLN A 493 -36.97 -24.80 -3.83
N ARG A 494 -35.95 -25.34 -4.50
CA ARG A 494 -34.77 -25.89 -3.82
C ARG A 494 -33.64 -24.88 -3.84
N CYS A 495 -33.05 -24.69 -2.67
CA CYS A 495 -31.86 -23.88 -2.49
C CYS A 495 -30.63 -24.74 -2.23
N LYS A 496 -29.51 -24.38 -2.84
CA LYS A 496 -28.21 -24.96 -2.51
C LYS A 496 -27.27 -23.84 -2.08
N GLN A 497 -26.57 -24.05 -0.97
CA GLN A 497 -25.51 -23.14 -0.54
C GLN A 497 -24.41 -23.13 -1.61
N MET A 498 -24.04 -21.93 -2.08
CA MET A 498 -22.89 -21.75 -2.95
C MET A 498 -21.63 -21.49 -2.13
N TYR A 499 -21.70 -20.51 -1.23
CA TYR A 499 -20.52 -19.96 -0.58
C TYR A 499 -20.88 -19.26 0.73
N LYS A 500 -19.92 -19.23 1.67
CA LYS A 500 -19.99 -18.53 2.96
C LYS A 500 -19.08 -17.30 2.90
N PHE A 501 -19.62 -16.12 3.15
CA PHE A 501 -18.85 -14.87 3.11
C PHE A 501 -17.74 -14.87 4.15
N SER A 502 -16.58 -14.36 3.75
CA SER A 502 -15.42 -14.19 4.64
C SER A 502 -15.76 -13.18 5.74
N GLN A 503 -15.64 -13.62 7.00
CA GLN A 503 -15.85 -12.75 8.16
C GLN A 503 -14.67 -11.77 8.27
N PRO A 504 -14.93 -10.49 8.57
CA PRO A 504 -13.85 -9.54 8.83
C PRO A 504 -13.13 -9.92 10.13
N ASP A 505 -11.83 -10.15 10.03
CA ASP A 505 -10.94 -10.14 11.19
C ASP A 505 -10.50 -8.69 11.39
N PHE A 506 -11.05 -8.01 12.40
CA PHE A 506 -10.79 -6.59 12.68
C PHE A 506 -10.30 -6.34 14.11
N ASP A 507 -10.77 -7.11 15.09
CA ASP A 507 -10.36 -6.98 16.50
C ASP A 507 -10.69 -8.22 17.34
N GLY A 508 -10.81 -9.39 16.71
CA GLY A 508 -11.29 -10.60 17.39
C GLY A 508 -12.74 -10.51 17.90
N GLY A 509 -13.46 -9.44 17.54
CA GLY A 509 -14.86 -9.28 17.88
C GLY A 509 -15.74 -10.37 17.29
N ASP A 510 -16.81 -10.69 18.01
CA ASP A 510 -17.83 -11.63 17.56
C ASP A 510 -18.77 -10.95 16.54
N TRP A 511 -18.24 -10.72 15.33
CA TRP A 511 -18.90 -9.97 14.29
C TRP A 511 -20.10 -10.73 13.69
N SER A 512 -21.27 -10.08 13.67
CA SER A 512 -22.51 -10.53 13.03
C SER A 512 -22.97 -9.51 12.00
N HIS A 513 -23.48 -9.94 10.85
CA HIS A 513 -24.02 -9.02 9.85
C HIS A 513 -25.37 -8.42 10.29
N ARG A 514 -25.74 -7.31 9.66
CA ARG A 514 -27.03 -6.64 9.92
C ARG A 514 -27.78 -6.26 8.66
N SER A 515 -27.08 -5.75 7.65
CA SER A 515 -27.67 -5.27 6.40
C SER A 515 -26.66 -5.46 5.28
N LEU A 516 -27.15 -5.74 4.07
CA LEU A 516 -26.32 -5.92 2.90
C LEU A 516 -26.98 -5.27 1.69
N CYS A 517 -26.19 -4.82 0.71
CA CYS A 517 -26.68 -4.36 -0.58
C CYS A 517 -25.66 -4.67 -1.69
N VAL A 518 -26.09 -4.53 -2.94
CA VAL A 518 -25.28 -4.83 -4.13
C VAL A 518 -25.33 -3.63 -5.06
N ASP A 519 -24.17 -3.17 -5.54
CA ASP A 519 -24.12 -2.08 -6.52
C ASP A 519 -24.42 -2.58 -7.95
N ARG A 520 -24.64 -1.67 -8.89
CA ARG A 520 -24.89 -2.01 -10.31
C ARG A 520 -23.74 -2.78 -10.95
N ARG A 521 -22.52 -2.64 -10.43
CA ARG A 521 -21.33 -3.35 -10.91
C ARG A 521 -21.22 -4.76 -10.35
N GLY A 522 -22.06 -5.10 -9.36
CA GLY A 522 -22.15 -6.39 -8.70
C GLY A 522 -21.28 -6.54 -7.45
N PHE A 523 -20.59 -5.50 -6.99
CA PHE A 523 -19.88 -5.52 -5.70
C PHE A 523 -20.89 -5.57 -4.56
N ILE A 524 -20.51 -6.26 -3.49
CA ILE A 524 -21.40 -6.52 -2.36
C ILE A 524 -20.92 -5.69 -1.18
N TYR A 525 -21.82 -4.96 -0.56
CA TYR A 525 -21.56 -4.16 0.63
C TYR A 525 -22.31 -4.79 1.79
N MET A 526 -21.67 -4.86 2.96
CA MET A 526 -22.25 -5.48 4.14
C MET A 526 -21.88 -4.70 5.39
N LEU A 527 -22.86 -4.52 6.27
CA LEU A 527 -22.68 -3.91 7.57
C LEU A 527 -22.58 -5.00 8.63
N TRP A 528 -21.42 -5.10 9.27
CA TRP A 528 -21.13 -5.99 10.39
C TRP A 528 -21.30 -5.28 11.73
N SER A 529 -21.58 -6.06 12.76
CA SER A 529 -21.94 -5.67 14.12
C SER A 529 -21.13 -6.47 15.11
N ALA A 530 -20.53 -5.83 16.10
CA ALA A 530 -20.01 -6.53 17.27
C ALA A 530 -20.31 -5.71 18.53
N ARG A 531 -20.39 -6.39 19.68
CA ARG A 531 -20.30 -5.73 20.99
C ARG A 531 -18.91 -5.99 21.53
N ILE A 532 -18.13 -4.93 21.69
CA ILE A 532 -16.74 -5.00 22.16
C ILE A 532 -16.62 -4.02 23.31
N SER A 533 -16.25 -4.51 24.49
CA SER A 533 -16.16 -3.71 25.72
C SER A 533 -17.47 -2.96 26.03
N GLY A 534 -18.62 -3.64 25.86
CA GLY A 534 -19.96 -3.06 26.06
C GLY A 534 -20.43 -2.10 24.96
N LEU A 535 -19.53 -1.62 24.10
CA LEU A 535 -19.86 -0.70 23.01
C LEU A 535 -20.26 -1.45 21.74
N ARG A 536 -21.32 -0.97 21.08
CA ARG A 536 -21.75 -1.48 19.79
C ARG A 536 -20.85 -0.88 18.71
N LYS A 537 -20.05 -1.71 18.04
CA LYS A 537 -19.24 -1.30 16.90
C LYS A 537 -19.87 -1.74 15.59
N ARG A 538 -19.59 -0.97 14.53
CA ARG A 538 -20.01 -1.26 13.16
C ARG A 538 -18.83 -1.26 12.21
N LEU A 539 -18.82 -2.24 11.32
CA LEU A 539 -17.83 -2.32 10.26
C LEU A 539 -18.56 -2.42 8.92
N LEU A 540 -18.34 -1.44 8.05
CA LEU A 540 -18.82 -1.43 6.69
C LEU A 540 -17.77 -2.10 5.80
N VAL A 541 -18.16 -3.17 5.13
CA VAL A 541 -17.26 -4.03 4.36
C VAL A 541 -17.71 -4.09 2.90
N LYS A 542 -16.77 -3.89 1.98
CA LYS A 542 -16.94 -4.09 0.54
C LYS A 542 -16.29 -5.42 0.15
N TYR A 543 -17.05 -6.29 -0.49
CA TYR A 543 -16.60 -7.55 -1.06
C TYR A 543 -16.47 -7.44 -2.58
N ASN A 544 -15.69 -8.34 -3.16
CA ASN A 544 -15.69 -8.57 -4.59
C ASN A 544 -17.07 -9.09 -5.07
N LYS A 545 -17.23 -9.21 -6.39
CA LYS A 545 -18.52 -9.57 -7.00
C LYS A 545 -19.00 -10.96 -6.59
N ASP A 546 -18.11 -11.85 -6.20
CA ASP A 546 -18.46 -13.22 -5.82
C ASP A 546 -18.64 -13.39 -4.31
N GLY A 547 -18.40 -12.34 -3.51
CA GLY A 547 -18.49 -12.38 -2.04
C GLY A 547 -17.33 -13.11 -1.35
N GLY A 548 -16.40 -13.66 -2.12
CA GLY A 548 -15.25 -14.44 -1.65
C GLY A 548 -14.24 -13.66 -0.82
N HIS A 549 -13.97 -12.43 -1.25
CA HIS A 549 -12.85 -11.64 -0.71
C HIS A 549 -13.32 -10.26 -0.28
N ILE A 550 -12.84 -9.85 0.89
CA ILE A 550 -12.97 -8.48 1.39
C ILE A 550 -12.00 -7.61 0.60
N LEU A 551 -12.51 -6.55 -0.02
CA LEU A 551 -11.74 -5.55 -0.77
C LEU A 551 -11.41 -4.33 0.10
N LYS A 552 -12.38 -3.88 0.89
CA LYS A 552 -12.26 -2.71 1.77
C LYS A 552 -13.09 -2.92 3.03
N ALA A 553 -12.64 -2.38 4.15
CA ALA A 553 -13.41 -2.35 5.40
C ALA A 553 -13.18 -1.00 6.09
N ALA A 554 -14.22 -0.47 6.72
CA ALA A 554 -14.13 0.77 7.49
C ALA A 554 -15.06 0.72 8.70
N LEU A 555 -14.56 1.20 9.84
CA LEU A 555 -15.43 1.44 10.99
C LEU A 555 -16.41 2.56 10.68
N VAL A 556 -17.66 2.35 11.06
CA VAL A 556 -18.69 3.38 11.05
C VAL A 556 -19.30 3.48 12.45
N ASP A 557 -20.07 4.54 12.67
CA ASP A 557 -20.74 4.76 13.95
C ASP A 557 -21.57 3.54 14.40
N GLY A 558 -21.59 3.29 15.72
CA GLY A 558 -22.24 2.11 16.32
C GLY A 558 -23.73 1.96 16.01
N ASP A 559 -24.40 3.10 15.77
CA ASP A 559 -25.83 3.18 15.55
C ASP A 559 -26.24 2.83 14.10
N ARG A 560 -25.29 2.70 13.17
CA ARG A 560 -25.61 2.36 11.77
C ARG A 560 -26.35 1.02 11.67
N SER A 561 -27.44 0.99 10.90
CA SER A 561 -28.37 -0.15 10.86
C SER A 561 -28.60 -0.71 9.47
N SER A 562 -28.65 0.16 8.47
CA SER A 562 -29.17 -0.17 7.14
C SER A 562 -28.29 0.44 6.06
N ILE A 563 -28.14 -0.28 4.95
CA ILE A 563 -27.41 0.20 3.78
C ILE A 563 -28.20 -0.07 2.50
N ALA A 564 -28.06 0.82 1.52
CA ALA A 564 -28.52 0.58 0.15
C ALA A 564 -27.69 1.40 -0.83
N THR A 565 -27.80 1.11 -2.12
CA THR A 565 -27.33 2.01 -3.17
C THR A 565 -28.49 2.85 -3.70
N VAL A 566 -28.17 4.06 -4.17
CA VAL A 566 -29.11 4.98 -4.82
C VAL A 566 -28.46 5.55 -6.06
N ASP A 567 -29.23 5.67 -7.13
CA ASP A 567 -28.76 6.30 -8.34
C ASP A 567 -29.02 7.79 -8.32
N THR A 568 -28.00 8.55 -8.69
CA THR A 568 -28.04 10.00 -8.81
C THR A 568 -27.50 10.46 -10.15
N ASP A 569 -27.72 11.73 -10.49
CA ASP A 569 -27.19 12.34 -11.71
C ASP A 569 -25.65 12.24 -11.82
N ASP A 570 -24.95 12.23 -10.68
CA ASP A 570 -23.49 12.09 -10.59
C ASP A 570 -23.00 10.65 -10.35
N GLY A 571 -23.87 9.67 -10.59
CA GLY A 571 -23.59 8.23 -10.53
C GLY A 571 -23.90 7.57 -9.19
N GLU A 572 -24.00 6.24 -9.18
CA GLU A 572 -24.43 5.43 -8.04
C GLU A 572 -23.70 5.77 -6.73
N LYS A 573 -24.46 5.93 -5.64
CA LYS A 573 -23.96 6.21 -4.30
C LYS A 573 -24.32 5.07 -3.35
N LEU A 574 -23.49 4.85 -2.34
CA LEU A 574 -23.80 3.98 -1.21
C LEU A 574 -24.28 4.82 -0.03
N ILE A 575 -25.45 4.48 0.50
CA ILE A 575 -26.09 5.14 1.64
C ILE A 575 -25.99 4.25 2.87
N VAL A 576 -25.60 4.83 4.01
CA VAL A 576 -25.54 4.14 5.31
C VAL A 576 -26.35 4.92 6.35
N ALA A 577 -27.49 4.38 6.75
CA ALA A 577 -28.38 5.01 7.72
C ALA A 577 -28.06 4.64 9.17
N SER A 578 -28.21 5.60 10.07
CA SER A 578 -28.32 5.35 11.52
C SER A 578 -29.67 4.73 11.85
N TYR A 579 -29.72 3.91 12.89
CA TYR A 579 -30.97 3.37 13.44
C TYR A 579 -31.82 4.49 14.04
N SER A 580 -31.18 5.41 14.75
CA SER A 580 -31.80 6.52 15.46
C SER A 580 -31.30 7.86 14.92
N GLY A 581 -32.07 8.93 15.11
CA GLY A 581 -31.63 10.30 14.81
C GLY A 581 -31.60 10.70 13.33
N GLY A 582 -32.02 9.82 12.40
CA GLY A 582 -32.25 10.18 11.00
C GLY A 582 -31.01 10.57 10.19
N SER A 583 -29.82 10.13 10.58
CA SER A 583 -28.56 10.46 9.90
C SER A 583 -28.24 9.45 8.80
N LEU A 584 -27.84 9.93 7.62
CA LEU A 584 -27.48 9.12 6.46
C LEU A 584 -26.09 9.53 5.95
N LEU A 585 -25.16 8.59 5.86
CA LEU A 585 -23.85 8.80 5.26
C LEU A 585 -23.92 8.47 3.77
N VAL A 586 -23.41 9.35 2.91
CA VAL A 586 -23.37 9.17 1.46
C VAL A 586 -21.94 8.96 1.00
N TYR A 587 -21.69 7.79 0.44
CA TYR A 587 -20.40 7.42 -0.12
C TYR A 587 -20.46 7.39 -1.65
N GLY A 588 -19.49 8.03 -2.30
CA GLY A 588 -19.36 8.01 -3.75
C GLY A 588 -18.74 6.71 -4.24
N LEU A 589 -19.46 5.94 -5.05
CA LEU A 589 -18.92 4.74 -5.69
C LEU A 589 -18.19 5.20 -6.96
N ASN A 590 -16.86 5.32 -6.89
CA ASN A 590 -16.06 5.94 -7.97
C ASN A 590 -16.41 5.39 -9.36
N LEU A 591 -16.89 6.28 -10.24
CA LEU A 591 -16.73 6.15 -11.69
C LEU A 591 -15.26 6.43 -11.99
N ILE A 592 -14.43 5.38 -12.05
CA ILE A 592 -13.20 5.50 -12.84
C ILE A 592 -13.66 5.49 -14.29
N THR A 593 -14.10 6.64 -14.81
CA THR A 593 -14.05 6.87 -16.24
C THR A 593 -12.58 6.86 -16.62
N PRO A 594 -12.13 5.98 -17.55
CA PRO A 594 -10.84 6.16 -18.15
C PRO A 594 -10.86 7.55 -18.79
N VAL A 595 -9.94 8.42 -18.41
CA VAL A 595 -9.66 9.62 -19.18
C VAL A 595 -9.26 9.14 -20.56
N SER A 596 -10.18 9.17 -21.53
CA SER A 596 -9.82 8.92 -22.91
C SER A 596 -8.85 10.03 -23.29
N MET A 597 -7.59 9.68 -23.51
CA MET A 597 -6.66 10.55 -24.21
C MET A 597 -7.21 10.75 -25.62
N ALA A 598 -8.03 11.78 -25.80
CA ALA A 598 -8.34 12.29 -27.11
C ALA A 598 -7.05 12.90 -27.67
N THR A 599 -6.37 12.15 -28.52
CA THR A 599 -5.28 12.67 -29.35
C THR A 599 -5.81 13.84 -30.19
N PRO A 600 -5.19 15.03 -30.17
CA PRO A 600 -5.56 16.11 -31.06
C PRO A 600 -5.19 15.68 -32.49
N ASN A 601 -6.20 15.60 -33.35
CA ASN A 601 -6.02 15.29 -34.76
C ASN A 601 -5.44 16.54 -35.45
N TRP A 602 -4.12 16.58 -35.62
CA TRP A 602 -3.46 17.57 -36.47
C TRP A 602 -3.70 17.20 -37.93
N LYS A 603 -4.66 17.86 -38.59
CA LYS A 603 -4.72 17.89 -40.05
C LYS A 603 -4.01 19.14 -40.56
N ALA A 604 -2.91 18.91 -41.26
CA ALA A 604 -2.19 19.91 -42.03
C ALA A 604 -2.89 20.18 -43.38
N GLY A 605 -2.95 21.46 -43.75
CA GLY A 605 -2.93 21.93 -45.14
C GLY A 605 -4.27 22.13 -45.86
N GLN A 606 -4.68 23.40 -46.03
CA GLN A 606 -4.66 24.11 -47.31
C GLN A 606 -5.27 25.55 -47.22
N PRO A 607 -4.98 26.44 -48.19
CA PRO A 607 -4.78 27.86 -47.94
C PRO A 607 -5.95 28.80 -48.27
N TYR A 608 -5.76 30.04 -47.80
CA TYR A 608 -6.55 31.27 -47.91
C TYR A 608 -7.23 31.59 -49.27
N ALA A 609 -8.48 32.05 -49.16
CA ALA A 609 -9.10 33.19 -49.84
C ALA A 609 -10.25 33.65 -48.91
N GLY A 610 -10.49 34.89 -48.49
CA GLY A 610 -10.18 36.21 -49.01
C GLY A 610 -11.52 36.97 -49.11
N LEU A 611 -11.82 37.86 -48.16
CA LEU A 611 -12.62 39.11 -48.27
C LEU A 611 -13.23 39.52 -46.92
N GLY A 612 -13.05 40.79 -46.57
CA GLY A 612 -13.24 41.32 -45.22
C GLY A 612 -14.59 41.96 -44.92
N ARG A 613 -14.73 42.45 -43.68
CA ARG A 613 -15.12 43.82 -43.30
C ARG A 613 -15.17 43.93 -41.78
N ARG A 614 -14.95 45.17 -41.32
CA ARG A 614 -14.94 45.64 -39.92
C ARG A 614 -16.24 45.33 -39.18
N GLY A 615 -16.09 45.01 -37.90
CA GLY A 615 -17.16 45.03 -36.89
C GLY A 615 -16.55 44.79 -35.52
N GLU A 616 -16.51 45.83 -34.70
CA GLU A 616 -16.09 45.83 -33.30
C GLU A 616 -16.95 44.89 -32.46
N ALA A 617 -16.35 44.17 -31.49
CA ALA A 617 -16.77 44.15 -30.08
C ALA A 617 -16.23 42.93 -29.30
N THR A 618 -15.72 43.23 -28.11
CA THR A 618 -15.66 42.40 -26.89
C THR A 618 -14.75 41.16 -26.87
N CYS A 619 -13.50 41.37 -26.42
CA CYS A 619 -12.71 40.34 -25.74
C CYS A 619 -13.27 40.08 -24.34
N ALA A 620 -13.93 38.93 -24.14
CA ALA A 620 -14.14 38.36 -22.82
C ALA A 620 -12.95 37.43 -22.50
N PHE A 621 -12.06 37.88 -21.61
CA PHE A 621 -11.08 37.02 -20.96
C PHE A 621 -11.82 36.08 -20.00
N TYR A 622 -11.80 34.79 -20.27
CA TYR A 622 -12.14 33.76 -19.30
C TYR A 622 -11.05 33.71 -18.22
N ASN A 623 -11.27 34.44 -17.12
CA ASN A 623 -10.58 34.22 -15.86
C ASN A 623 -11.25 33.04 -15.14
N TYR A 624 -10.50 31.96 -14.95
CA TYR A 624 -10.84 30.93 -13.98
C TYR A 624 -10.55 31.48 -12.57
N HIS A 625 -11.61 31.84 -11.85
CA HIS A 625 -11.61 32.02 -10.41
C HIS A 625 -12.67 31.08 -9.80
N LEU A 626 -12.23 30.12 -8.99
CA LEU A 626 -12.92 29.65 -7.78
C LEU A 626 -11.88 28.92 -6.92
N TYR A 627 -11.34 29.62 -5.91
CA TYR A 627 -11.83 29.70 -4.52
C TYR A 627 -11.26 28.57 -3.67
N LEU A 628 -10.04 28.81 -3.17
CA LEU A 628 -9.55 28.24 -1.92
C LEU A 628 -10.11 29.11 -0.79
N ASN A 629 -10.96 28.55 0.06
CA ASN A 629 -11.34 29.18 1.32
C ASN A 629 -10.13 29.14 2.26
N GLY A 630 -9.70 30.32 2.69
CA GLY A 630 -8.70 30.50 3.72
C GLY A 630 -9.34 30.75 5.09
N GLU A 631 -8.63 30.31 6.11
CA GLU A 631 -8.56 30.99 7.41
C GLU A 631 -7.13 30.80 7.94
N TRP A 632 -6.19 31.63 7.51
CA TRP A 632 -4.97 31.94 8.27
C TRP A 632 -4.61 33.39 7.96
N LEU A 633 -4.96 34.27 8.89
CA LEU A 633 -4.60 35.68 8.88
C LEU A 633 -3.98 35.95 10.24
N SER A 634 -2.71 36.34 10.26
CA SER A 634 -2.20 37.47 11.06
C SER A 634 -0.67 37.41 11.19
N ARG A 635 -0.05 38.48 10.65
CA ARG A 635 1.27 39.06 10.97
C ARG A 635 2.48 38.60 10.16
N TYR A 636 2.64 39.26 9.01
CA TYR A 636 3.88 39.98 8.69
C TYR A 636 3.56 41.27 7.92
N THR A 637 3.77 42.41 8.56
CA THR A 637 4.04 43.74 7.96
C THR A 637 5.51 44.02 8.31
N SER A 638 6.43 44.50 7.49
CA SER A 638 6.40 45.22 6.21
C SER A 638 7.83 45.15 5.60
N GLN A 639 7.92 45.20 4.27
CA GLN A 639 8.77 46.07 3.42
C GLN A 639 10.08 46.65 4.01
N MET A 640 11.17 46.93 3.29
CA MET A 640 11.64 46.82 1.90
C MET A 640 13.14 47.23 1.95
N LEU A 641 13.97 46.63 1.10
CA LEU A 641 15.14 47.19 0.41
C LEU A 641 15.85 48.46 0.95
N HIS A 642 17.15 48.35 1.31
CA HIS A 642 18.21 49.13 0.63
C HIS A 642 19.64 48.58 0.89
N LYS A 643 20.50 48.82 -0.10
CA LYS A 643 21.88 48.35 -0.34
C LYS A 643 22.99 49.05 0.50
N LEU A 644 24.05 48.28 0.74
CA LEU A 644 25.50 48.57 0.66
C LEU A 644 26.24 49.45 1.71
N HIS A 645 27.50 49.03 1.91
CA HIS A 645 28.62 49.52 2.76
C HIS A 645 28.55 49.07 4.23
N GLY A 646 29.59 48.53 4.86
CA GLY A 646 30.99 48.29 4.49
C GLY A 646 31.81 48.11 5.78
N ASN A 647 32.78 47.19 5.73
CA ASN A 647 33.99 47.11 6.55
C ASN A 647 33.97 46.87 8.08
N THR A 648 34.75 45.83 8.44
CA THR A 648 35.68 45.70 9.59
C THR A 648 35.08 45.72 10.99
N SER A 649 35.29 44.71 11.84
CA SER A 649 36.63 44.42 12.39
C SER A 649 36.70 43.06 13.09
N GLN A 650 37.92 42.54 13.09
CA GLN A 650 38.48 41.40 13.82
C GLN A 650 38.06 41.31 15.30
N VAL A 651 37.85 40.09 15.81
CA VAL A 651 38.48 39.63 17.06
C VAL A 651 38.94 38.19 16.87
N THR A 652 40.17 37.96 17.28
CA THR A 652 41.05 36.82 17.03
C THR A 652 41.04 35.84 18.21
N MET A 653 41.22 34.54 17.91
CA MET A 653 41.96 33.51 18.71
C MET A 653 41.39 33.13 20.10
N PHE A 654 41.53 31.92 20.67
CA PHE A 654 42.50 30.83 20.57
C PHE A 654 41.87 29.49 21.04
N CYS A 655 42.48 28.38 20.62
CA CYS A 655 42.30 27.00 21.08
C CYS A 655 42.51 26.79 22.59
N THR A 656 41.97 25.69 23.14
CA THR A 656 42.67 24.49 23.67
C THR A 656 41.83 23.80 24.78
N SER A 657 41.44 22.54 24.55
CA SER A 657 41.89 21.30 25.24
C SER A 657 41.46 21.09 26.71
N ASP A 658 40.84 19.92 26.91
CA ASP A 658 41.12 18.94 27.95
C ASP A 658 40.68 19.10 29.43
N LYS A 659 40.06 17.99 29.87
CA LYS A 659 40.25 17.23 31.14
C LYS A 659 39.30 17.41 32.34
N GLU A 660 38.75 16.23 32.68
CA GLU A 660 38.73 15.55 33.99
C GLU A 660 37.86 16.05 35.17
N LYS A 661 36.91 15.17 35.53
CA LYS A 661 36.58 14.63 36.87
C LYS A 661 37.11 15.37 38.11
N CYS A 662 36.20 15.66 39.06
CA CYS A 662 36.24 15.09 40.43
C CYS A 662 35.07 15.53 41.36
N MET A 663 34.65 14.57 42.20
CA MET A 663 34.24 14.65 43.62
C MET A 663 32.94 15.40 44.01
N ALA A 664 31.95 14.70 44.60
CA ALA A 664 31.75 14.39 46.04
C ALA A 664 31.31 15.64 46.84
N SER A 665 30.41 15.68 47.82
CA SER A 665 29.67 14.73 48.69
C SER A 665 28.85 15.60 49.67
N HIS A 666 27.69 15.14 50.18
CA HIS A 666 27.16 15.37 51.55
C HIS A 666 25.76 14.71 51.65
N MET A 667 25.58 13.60 52.37
CA MET A 667 25.39 13.41 53.83
C MET A 667 23.99 13.74 54.36
N GLY A 668 23.36 12.73 54.99
CA GLY A 668 22.18 12.89 55.86
C GLY A 668 21.39 11.58 56.12
N GLN A 669 21.93 10.67 56.94
CA GLN A 669 21.16 9.64 57.69
C GLN A 669 20.61 10.32 58.98
N SER A 670 19.51 9.96 59.66
CA SER A 670 19.10 8.69 60.30
C SER A 670 17.78 8.92 61.14
N PRO A 671 17.28 8.08 62.08
CA PRO A 671 16.12 7.17 61.94
C PRO A 671 15.10 7.20 63.13
N HIS A 672 14.33 6.10 63.33
CA HIS A 672 13.47 5.64 64.48
C HIS A 672 11.95 5.63 64.22
N ASN A 673 11.07 4.71 64.66
CA ASN A 673 11.02 3.44 65.43
C ASN A 673 9.63 2.81 65.10
N ILE A 674 9.45 1.52 64.77
CA ILE A 674 9.14 0.31 65.58
C ILE A 674 8.03 0.41 66.68
N SER A 675 6.95 -0.35 66.40
CA SER A 675 6.04 -1.20 67.21
C SER A 675 5.14 -0.70 68.36
N SER A 676 3.87 -1.14 68.31
CA SER A 676 3.10 -1.95 69.31
C SER A 676 1.60 -1.83 68.93
N TYR A 677 0.70 -2.80 68.98
CA TYR A 677 0.55 -4.14 69.58
C TYR A 677 -0.26 -5.03 68.64
#